data_AF-A0A2H0G2R8-F1
#
_entry.id   AF-A0A2H0G2R8-F1
#
_cell.length_a   1.000
_cell.length_b   1.000
_cell.length_c   1.000
_cell.angle_alpha   90.00
_cell.angle_beta   90.00
_cell.angle_gamma   90.00
#
_symmetry.space_group_name_H-M   'P 1'
#
loop_
_entity.id
_entity.type
_entity.pdbx_description
1 polymer ?
#
loop_
_entity_poly.entity_id
_entity_poly.type
_entity_poly.pdbx_seq_one_letter_code
_entity_poly.pdbx_strand_id
1 'polypeptide(L)'
;MSTTAAPVPICHAPRASSGAQQDLMPRRYNLGVQALSIAAFTLAFVGWLNETWLMWFDNPIWLNRYTEYAIILSFGIWRIIAENNAYTRKRLIILVSMVTLFWWLLPWLFPFYEPYVGFLWAQPVFPSVHVPGALTFFLILGLVFLFGRRIICGFNCPCVGIRETVGFAFRDRTLRSNWAWALRHSKWVFFLYYVGVMVVTQFPPNSWTVTFVGGFYLVVAMTYFGSFYLAPLVGNRFYCRYLCPYGATFGLLNHAGFYGINMDKDKCNDCRRCEQVCDMGIPVWKQGKDSGRVTALEDCMGCARCVVSCPTDALEIRDVRNLFKKSMKQNASYLLKREPLVDVSRKEASMRPVEARKLDWAEIAVKPMLADIQAQASRCLDCGVPGCSNACPLHNRIPEWMEQIAAGNIREAAQIAHSTSNLPEICGTLCPQHRLCEGACTRVKERGGAVTIGMVERYLTNEALEQNWQLAQPPQRNDKYIAVIGAGPAGMTCADELSKAGCQVEVFDKNPKIGGLMENGVPSFKLDKSFLVRRQRLLEQQGVVFHVGEEIAEGKLQQLLLSHDAIFLGTGAQFPRDPKLPGQQLSGVSDALAWLTNSQPIENQRVIVLGGGDSAMDCARTAIRKGASTVTVAYRDTEQAMRASPKEKKAAQEEGVAFLFEHKPVAIQGEGAVTGISFDAHCETVLLPCDKIIIAIGQVNRTPDWLKRLGIAATEKGAMAVDKLGRTGHPRIYAGGDNTLGPALVVTAVAAGRRAAQGILKDLRIRTRRLS
;
A
#
# COMPACT_ATOMS: atom_id res chain seq x y z
N MET A 1 -21.42 -26.59 -7.19
CA MET A 1 -22.34 -25.45 -7.45
C MET A 1 -21.83 -24.24 -6.69
N SER A 2 -21.89 -23.06 -7.32
CA SER A 2 -21.09 -21.87 -7.04
C SER A 2 -21.41 -21.19 -5.71
N THR A 3 -20.38 -20.96 -4.89
CA THR A 3 -20.46 -20.03 -3.76
C THR A 3 -20.26 -18.61 -4.26
N THR A 4 -21.33 -17.83 -4.21
CA THR A 4 -21.39 -16.40 -4.50
C THR A 4 -20.66 -15.63 -3.41
N ALA A 5 -19.44 -15.18 -3.69
CA ALA A 5 -18.75 -14.20 -2.87
C ALA A 5 -19.50 -12.85 -2.95
N ALA A 6 -19.93 -12.33 -1.81
CA ALA A 6 -20.56 -11.02 -1.72
C ALA A 6 -19.62 -9.91 -2.25
N PRO A 7 -20.14 -8.92 -2.99
CA PRO A 7 -19.32 -7.81 -3.49
C PRO A 7 -18.88 -6.93 -2.32
N VAL A 8 -17.59 -6.97 -2.01
CA VAL A 8 -16.97 -6.01 -1.09
C VAL A 8 -17.17 -4.60 -1.66
N PRO A 9 -17.70 -3.62 -0.89
CA PRO A 9 -17.78 -2.24 -1.34
C PRO A 9 -16.36 -1.71 -1.54
N ILE A 10 -15.95 -1.49 -2.79
CA ILE A 10 -14.66 -0.90 -3.13
C ILE A 10 -14.73 0.59 -2.80
N CYS A 11 -14.55 0.93 -1.53
CA CYS A 11 -14.19 2.30 -1.16
C CYS A 11 -12.72 2.49 -1.57
N HIS A 12 -12.50 3.28 -2.63
CA HIS A 12 -11.18 3.73 -3.03
C HIS A 12 -10.60 4.64 -1.93
N ALA A 13 -9.91 4.06 -0.95
CA ALA A 13 -9.03 4.82 -0.06
C ALA A 13 -7.77 5.19 -0.88
N PRO A 14 -7.50 6.48 -1.15
CA PRO A 14 -6.23 6.90 -1.72
C PRO A 14 -5.11 6.55 -0.73
N ARG A 15 -3.97 6.05 -1.25
CA ARG A 15 -2.74 5.83 -0.47
C ARG A 15 -2.44 7.10 0.34
N ALA A 16 -2.47 7.00 1.66
CA ALA A 16 -1.77 7.93 2.53
C ALA A 16 -0.34 7.40 2.72
N SER A 17 0.64 8.25 2.41
CA SER A 17 2.10 8.06 2.52
C SER A 17 2.80 7.23 1.42
N SER A 18 3.78 7.90 0.80
CA SER A 18 4.80 7.57 -0.22
C SER A 18 4.51 6.97 -1.60
N GLY A 19 3.25 6.75 -2.00
CA GLY A 19 2.91 6.74 -3.44
C GLY A 19 3.26 8.06 -4.18
N ALA A 20 3.66 9.09 -3.43
CA ALA A 20 4.06 10.41 -3.90
C ALA A 20 5.39 10.45 -4.68
N GLN A 21 6.20 9.39 -4.70
CA GLN A 21 7.45 9.36 -5.49
C GLN A 21 7.31 8.67 -6.87
N GLN A 22 6.30 7.81 -7.08
CA GLN A 22 5.95 7.34 -8.42
C GLN A 22 5.07 8.31 -9.22
N ASP A 23 4.48 9.30 -8.54
CA ASP A 23 4.11 10.54 -9.19
C ASP A 23 5.43 11.21 -9.60
N LEU A 24 5.78 11.13 -10.90
CA LEU A 24 7.00 11.61 -11.58
C LEU A 24 7.34 13.11 -11.36
N MET A 25 7.20 13.65 -10.15
CA MET A 25 6.91 15.07 -9.95
C MET A 25 7.05 15.64 -8.51
N PRO A 26 8.03 15.25 -7.67
CA PRO A 26 8.14 15.73 -6.28
C PRO A 26 8.29 17.27 -6.14
N ARG A 27 8.81 17.97 -7.16
CA ARG A 27 9.04 19.44 -7.11
C ARG A 27 7.78 20.29 -7.28
N ARG A 28 6.62 19.72 -7.64
CA ARG A 28 5.39 20.50 -7.85
C ARG A 28 4.67 20.92 -6.56
N TYR A 29 4.97 20.25 -5.46
CA TYR A 29 4.18 20.38 -4.23
C TYR A 29 4.84 21.28 -3.18
N ASN A 30 5.97 21.91 -3.51
CA ASN A 30 6.54 22.93 -2.64
C ASN A 30 5.52 24.06 -2.47
N LEU A 31 5.22 24.41 -1.22
CA LEU A 31 4.28 25.46 -0.85
C LEU A 31 4.58 26.79 -1.59
N GLY A 32 5.87 27.11 -1.77
CA GLY A 32 6.28 28.32 -2.50
C GLY A 32 5.86 28.32 -3.97
N VAL A 33 5.88 27.16 -4.63
CA VAL A 33 5.46 27.03 -6.02
C VAL A 33 3.94 27.17 -6.15
N GLN A 34 3.18 26.63 -5.19
CA GLN A 34 1.72 26.76 -5.15
C GLN A 34 1.32 28.22 -4.92
N ALA A 35 1.95 28.89 -3.95
CA ALA A 35 1.69 30.30 -3.64
C ALA A 35 1.99 31.21 -4.84
N LEU A 36 3.15 31.03 -5.48
CA LEU A 36 3.53 31.79 -6.68
C LEU A 36 2.54 31.56 -7.82
N SER A 37 2.10 30.31 -8.01
CA SER A 37 1.13 29.98 -9.06
C SER A 37 -0.20 30.70 -8.84
N ILE A 38 -0.73 30.65 -7.61
CA ILE A 38 -1.96 31.36 -7.23
C ILE A 38 -1.81 32.87 -7.48
N ALA A 39 -0.72 33.47 -7.02
CA ALA A 39 -0.46 34.91 -7.17
C ALA A 39 -0.40 35.34 -8.65
N ALA A 40 0.34 34.63 -9.49
CA ALA A 40 0.46 34.95 -10.92
C ALA A 40 -0.90 34.88 -11.65
N PHE A 41 -1.74 33.90 -11.31
CA PHE A 41 -3.07 33.79 -11.91
C PHE A 41 -4.08 34.79 -11.34
N THR A 42 -4.00 35.14 -10.05
CA THR A 42 -4.79 36.23 -9.48
C THR A 42 -4.45 37.54 -10.19
N LEU A 43 -3.16 37.81 -10.45
CA LEU A 43 -2.74 38.97 -11.24
C LEU A 43 -3.31 38.93 -12.67
N ALA A 44 -3.24 37.79 -13.36
CA ALA A 44 -3.83 37.62 -14.69
C ALA A 44 -5.36 37.86 -14.70
N PHE A 45 -6.07 37.29 -13.72
CA PHE A 45 -7.53 37.37 -13.63
C PHE A 45 -8.02 38.77 -13.26
N VAL A 46 -7.34 39.44 -12.32
CA VAL A 46 -7.63 40.83 -11.97
C VAL A 46 -7.29 41.75 -13.14
N GLY A 47 -6.20 41.48 -13.87
CA GLY A 47 -5.86 42.19 -15.11
C GLY A 47 -6.93 42.01 -16.20
N TRP A 48 -7.49 40.81 -16.35
CA TRP A 48 -8.57 40.49 -17.29
C TRP A 48 -9.91 41.14 -16.92
N LEU A 49 -10.27 41.17 -15.64
CA LEU A 49 -11.53 41.78 -15.18
C LEU A 49 -11.50 43.29 -15.13
N ASN A 50 -10.30 43.88 -14.95
CA ASN A 50 -10.14 45.30 -14.78
C ASN A 50 -9.44 45.89 -16.00
N GLU A 51 -10.14 46.10 -17.12
CA GLU A 51 -9.54 46.75 -18.30
C GLU A 51 -9.25 48.25 -18.09
N THR A 52 -9.63 48.84 -16.95
CA THR A 52 -9.50 50.29 -16.73
C THR A 52 -8.06 50.77 -16.61
N TRP A 53 -7.11 49.94 -16.16
CA TRP A 53 -5.69 50.32 -16.13
C TRP A 53 -5.05 50.35 -17.53
N LEU A 54 -5.65 49.68 -18.51
CA LEU A 54 -5.19 49.70 -19.90
C LEU A 54 -5.37 51.09 -20.53
N MET A 55 -6.33 51.88 -20.03
CA MET A 55 -6.58 53.27 -20.44
C MET A 55 -5.41 54.22 -20.11
N TRP A 56 -4.40 53.79 -19.35
CA TRP A 56 -3.21 54.59 -19.04
C TRP A 56 -2.09 54.47 -20.09
N PHE A 57 -2.29 53.64 -21.13
CA PHE A 57 -1.30 53.40 -22.18
C PHE A 57 -1.91 53.68 -23.56
N ASP A 58 -1.13 54.28 -24.46
CA ASP A 58 -1.59 54.62 -25.82
C ASP A 58 -1.94 53.40 -26.69
N ASN A 59 -1.53 52.19 -26.29
CA ASN A 59 -1.84 50.94 -27.00
C ASN A 59 -2.23 49.78 -26.04
N PRO A 60 -3.42 49.85 -25.43
CA PRO A 60 -3.86 48.97 -24.33
C PRO A 60 -3.87 47.48 -24.68
N ILE A 61 -4.20 47.14 -25.93
CA ILE A 61 -4.42 45.76 -26.38
C ILE A 61 -3.11 44.96 -26.37
N TRP A 62 -1.98 45.60 -26.67
CA TRP A 62 -0.68 44.93 -26.74
C TRP A 62 -0.17 44.54 -25.35
N LEU A 63 -0.30 45.43 -24.37
CA LEU A 63 0.21 45.20 -23.01
C LEU A 63 -0.56 44.07 -22.30
N ASN A 64 -1.88 44.01 -22.46
CA ASN A 64 -2.71 42.94 -21.90
C ASN A 64 -2.32 41.56 -22.49
N ARG A 65 -2.20 41.50 -23.83
CA ARG A 65 -1.84 40.25 -24.53
C ARG A 65 -0.43 39.76 -24.22
N TYR A 66 0.55 40.66 -24.07
CA TYR A 66 1.91 40.27 -23.67
C TYR A 66 1.98 39.78 -22.22
N THR A 67 1.15 40.34 -21.34
CA THR A 67 1.08 39.91 -19.94
C THR A 67 0.50 38.50 -19.84
N GLU A 68 -0.59 38.20 -20.54
CA GLU A 68 -1.16 36.84 -20.62
C GLU A 68 -0.16 35.84 -21.21
N TYR A 69 0.52 36.23 -22.29
CA TYR A 69 1.54 35.41 -22.94
C TYR A 69 2.73 35.11 -22.02
N ALA A 70 3.28 36.12 -21.33
CA ALA A 70 4.39 35.96 -20.41
C ALA A 70 4.05 34.99 -19.27
N ILE A 71 2.81 35.02 -18.79
CA ILE A 71 2.30 34.10 -17.77
C ILE A 71 2.21 32.68 -18.33
N ILE A 72 1.58 32.47 -19.49
CA ILE A 72 1.45 31.15 -20.13
C ILE A 72 2.82 30.53 -20.41
N LEU A 73 3.77 31.32 -20.93
CA LEU A 73 5.14 30.88 -21.22
C LEU A 73 5.89 30.48 -19.95
N SER A 74 5.83 31.31 -18.91
CA SER A 74 6.48 31.04 -17.62
C SER A 74 5.95 29.75 -16.98
N PHE A 75 4.64 29.54 -17.00
CA PHE A 75 4.03 28.28 -16.56
C PHE A 75 4.44 27.09 -17.43
N GLY A 76 4.50 27.26 -18.76
CA GLY A 76 4.95 26.24 -19.69
C GLY A 76 6.37 25.76 -19.43
N ILE A 77 7.31 26.69 -19.21
CA ILE A 77 8.71 26.39 -18.91
C ILE A 77 8.83 25.70 -17.55
N TRP A 78 8.21 26.26 -16.51
CA TRP A 78 8.18 25.63 -15.19
C TRP A 78 7.64 24.20 -15.28
N ARG A 79 6.58 23.99 -16.07
CA ARG A 79 5.95 22.69 -16.26
C ARG A 79 6.87 21.66 -16.89
N ILE A 80 7.67 22.07 -17.89
CA ILE A 80 8.70 21.24 -18.53
C ILE A 80 9.76 20.83 -17.51
N ILE A 81 10.26 21.78 -16.71
CA ILE A 81 11.28 21.54 -15.69
C ILE A 81 10.78 20.59 -14.61
N ALA A 82 9.51 20.71 -14.23
CA ALA A 82 8.90 19.88 -13.19
C ALA A 82 8.54 18.45 -13.66
N GLU A 83 8.59 18.13 -14.96
CA GLU A 83 8.14 16.85 -15.50
C GLU A 83 9.24 15.77 -15.59
N ASN A 84 9.18 14.74 -14.73
CA ASN A 84 10.16 13.66 -14.77
C ASN A 84 9.84 12.58 -15.83
N ASN A 85 8.60 12.49 -16.31
CA ASN A 85 8.26 11.54 -17.36
C ASN A 85 8.83 12.01 -18.71
N ALA A 86 9.85 11.31 -19.23
CA ALA A 86 10.52 11.71 -20.48
C ALA A 86 9.57 11.89 -21.67
N TYR A 87 8.60 10.99 -21.84
CA TYR A 87 7.60 11.07 -22.92
C TYR A 87 6.71 12.31 -22.77
N THR A 88 6.20 12.57 -21.57
CA THR A 88 5.37 13.75 -21.29
C THR A 88 6.19 15.05 -21.41
N ARG A 89 7.42 15.07 -20.88
CA ARG A 89 8.30 16.24 -20.94
C ARG A 89 8.59 16.62 -22.38
N LYS A 90 8.92 15.64 -23.23
CA LYS A 90 9.14 15.89 -24.67
C LYS A 90 7.91 16.48 -25.36
N ARG A 91 6.71 15.96 -25.08
CA ARG A 91 5.47 16.53 -25.61
C ARG A 91 5.22 17.95 -25.13
N LEU A 92 5.50 18.24 -23.85
CA LEU A 92 5.38 19.59 -23.30
C LEU A 92 6.34 20.57 -23.97
N ILE A 93 7.60 20.18 -24.20
CA ILE A 93 8.59 21.02 -24.90
C ILE A 93 8.10 21.40 -26.29
N ILE A 94 7.68 20.42 -27.09
CA ILE A 94 7.17 20.66 -28.45
C ILE A 94 5.99 21.63 -28.40
N LEU A 95 5.05 21.38 -27.49
CA LEU A 95 3.83 22.14 -27.40
C LEU A 95 4.06 23.58 -26.93
N VAL A 96 4.86 23.78 -25.88
CA VAL A 96 5.23 25.13 -25.39
C VAL A 96 5.91 25.89 -26.51
N SER A 97 6.85 25.26 -27.22
CA SER A 97 7.54 25.89 -28.35
C SER A 97 6.58 26.32 -29.46
N MET A 98 5.61 25.47 -29.85
CA MET A 98 4.62 25.80 -30.88
C MET A 98 3.70 26.96 -30.47
N VAL A 99 3.16 26.93 -29.24
CA VAL A 99 2.29 28.01 -28.73
C VAL A 99 3.07 29.31 -28.62
N THR A 100 4.32 29.24 -28.14
CA THR A 100 5.24 30.37 -28.04
C THR A 100 5.45 31.01 -29.40
N LEU A 101 5.78 30.21 -30.42
CA LEU A 101 5.99 30.67 -31.78
C LEU A 101 4.70 31.26 -32.39
N PHE A 102 3.56 30.59 -32.23
CA PHE A 102 2.28 31.05 -32.77
C PHE A 102 1.86 32.41 -32.19
N TRP A 103 1.84 32.54 -30.87
CA TRP A 103 1.45 33.77 -30.18
C TRP A 103 2.46 34.90 -30.36
N TRP A 104 3.74 34.56 -30.54
CA TRP A 104 4.77 35.56 -30.85
C TRP A 104 4.64 36.06 -32.29
N LEU A 105 4.32 35.20 -33.26
CA LEU A 105 4.18 35.57 -34.68
C LEU A 105 2.85 36.27 -35.01
N LEU A 106 1.75 35.93 -34.33
CA LEU A 106 0.41 36.43 -34.66
C LEU A 106 0.31 37.95 -34.76
N PRO A 107 0.90 38.74 -33.83
CA PRO A 107 0.83 40.20 -33.89
C PRO A 107 1.64 40.81 -35.05
N TRP A 108 2.66 40.09 -35.56
CA TRP A 108 3.47 40.52 -36.71
C TRP A 108 2.83 40.13 -38.04
N LEU A 109 2.18 38.97 -38.08
CA LEU A 109 1.49 38.47 -39.28
C LEU A 109 0.16 39.18 -39.54
N PHE A 110 -0.48 39.66 -38.47
CA PHE A 110 -1.74 40.39 -38.52
C PHE A 110 -1.60 41.65 -37.67
N PRO A 111 -1.02 42.75 -38.20
CA PRO A 111 -1.02 44.03 -37.52
C PRO A 111 -2.47 44.53 -37.43
N PHE A 112 -3.14 44.23 -36.32
CA PHE A 112 -4.50 44.67 -36.05
C PHE A 112 -4.47 46.17 -35.75
N TYR A 113 -4.87 46.99 -36.73
CA TYR A 113 -5.31 48.36 -36.48
C TYR A 113 -6.80 48.31 -36.10
N GLU A 114 -7.09 47.91 -34.85
CA GLU A 114 -8.44 48.07 -34.29
C GLU A 114 -8.56 49.46 -33.66
N PRO A 115 -9.46 50.34 -34.14
CA PRO A 115 -9.82 51.53 -33.37
C PRO A 115 -10.48 51.06 -32.08
N TYR A 116 -9.89 51.44 -30.95
CA TYR A 116 -10.39 51.14 -29.61
C TYR A 116 -11.73 51.85 -29.40
N VAL A 117 -12.85 51.20 -29.72
CA VAL A 117 -14.17 51.66 -29.30
C VAL A 117 -14.46 50.99 -27.97
N GLY A 118 -14.07 51.62 -26.87
CA GLY A 118 -14.39 51.11 -25.54
C GLY A 118 -15.90 51.13 -25.28
N PHE A 119 -16.40 50.12 -24.56
CA PHE A 119 -17.31 50.22 -23.39
C PHE A 119 -17.84 48.82 -23.02
N LEU A 120 -17.34 48.26 -21.91
CA LEU A 120 -18.08 47.26 -21.14
C LEU A 120 -19.23 48.00 -20.42
N TRP A 121 -20.46 47.46 -20.50
CA TRP A 121 -21.69 47.90 -19.81
C TRP A 121 -22.65 48.89 -20.50
N ALA A 122 -22.54 49.23 -21.80
CA ALA A 122 -23.63 49.94 -22.50
C ALA A 122 -23.73 49.84 -24.06
N GLN A 123 -23.17 48.80 -24.71
CA GLN A 123 -23.29 48.46 -26.16
C GLN A 123 -22.58 49.40 -27.18
N PRO A 124 -22.19 48.93 -28.40
CA PRO A 124 -21.94 47.58 -28.88
C PRO A 124 -20.45 47.40 -29.24
N VAL A 125 -19.70 46.65 -28.44
CA VAL A 125 -18.51 45.96 -28.96
C VAL A 125 -18.94 44.53 -29.23
N PHE A 126 -19.54 44.32 -30.41
CA PHE A 126 -19.45 43.00 -31.00
C PHE A 126 -18.03 42.86 -31.53
N PRO A 127 -17.18 42.03 -30.91
CA PRO A 127 -15.77 42.07 -31.18
C PRO A 127 -15.51 41.67 -32.63
N SER A 128 -14.82 42.52 -33.39
CA SER A 128 -13.96 42.10 -34.49
C SER A 128 -12.98 40.99 -34.06
N VAL A 129 -12.84 40.73 -32.75
CA VAL A 129 -12.19 39.56 -32.12
C VAL A 129 -12.94 38.23 -32.37
N HIS A 130 -14.20 38.20 -32.82
CA HIS A 130 -14.94 36.94 -33.03
C HIS A 130 -14.58 36.23 -34.33
N VAL A 131 -14.18 36.90 -35.41
CA VAL A 131 -13.72 36.21 -36.64
C VAL A 131 -12.30 35.63 -36.44
N PRO A 132 -11.29 36.38 -35.96
CA PRO A 132 -9.99 35.83 -35.59
C PRO A 132 -10.08 34.85 -34.42
N GLY A 133 -10.96 35.09 -33.45
CA GLY A 133 -11.21 34.19 -32.32
C GLY A 133 -11.88 32.88 -32.75
N ALA A 134 -12.85 32.93 -33.67
CA ALA A 134 -13.46 31.74 -34.27
C ALA A 134 -12.46 31.01 -35.18
N LEU A 135 -11.70 31.71 -36.03
CA LEU A 135 -10.63 31.13 -36.85
C LEU A 135 -9.57 30.48 -35.96
N THR A 136 -9.13 31.16 -34.90
CA THR A 136 -8.18 30.62 -33.91
C THR A 136 -8.80 29.43 -33.18
N PHE A 137 -10.09 29.48 -32.82
CA PHE A 137 -10.81 28.36 -32.21
C PHE A 137 -10.83 27.14 -33.13
N PHE A 138 -11.20 27.30 -34.41
CA PHE A 138 -11.26 26.20 -35.38
C PHE A 138 -9.87 25.72 -35.81
N LEU A 139 -8.88 26.61 -35.89
CA LEU A 139 -7.49 26.26 -36.17
C LEU A 139 -6.87 25.50 -34.99
N ILE A 140 -7.12 25.94 -33.75
CA ILE A 140 -6.76 25.20 -32.53
C ILE A 140 -7.50 23.86 -32.49
N LEU A 141 -8.79 23.81 -32.84
CA LEU A 141 -9.58 22.58 -32.93
C LEU A 141 -8.97 21.62 -33.96
N GLY A 142 -8.53 22.13 -35.11
CA GLY A 142 -7.83 21.39 -36.16
C GLY A 142 -6.44 20.91 -35.74
N LEU A 143 -5.66 21.75 -35.06
CA LEU A 143 -4.37 21.36 -34.47
C LEU A 143 -4.57 20.29 -33.39
N VAL A 144 -5.60 20.41 -32.56
CA VAL A 144 -5.92 19.40 -31.53
C VAL A 144 -6.44 18.11 -32.15
N PHE A 145 -7.15 18.20 -33.26
CA PHE A 145 -7.54 17.04 -34.06
C PHE A 145 -6.30 16.32 -34.61
N LEU A 146 -5.33 17.04 -35.17
CA LEU A 146 -4.12 16.47 -35.78
C LEU A 146 -3.08 15.97 -34.75
N PHE A 147 -2.91 16.68 -33.64
CA PHE A 147 -1.83 16.46 -32.67
C PHE A 147 -2.33 15.99 -31.28
N GLY A 148 -3.65 15.84 -31.11
CA GLY A 148 -4.32 15.26 -29.95
C GLY A 148 -4.70 16.24 -28.82
N ARG A 149 -5.60 15.79 -27.92
CA ARG A 149 -6.24 16.55 -26.81
C ARG A 149 -5.31 17.30 -25.84
N ARG A 150 -4.02 16.96 -25.76
CA ARG A 150 -3.08 17.54 -24.76
C ARG A 150 -2.57 18.94 -25.13
N ILE A 151 -2.88 19.44 -26.33
CA ILE A 151 -2.55 20.81 -26.76
C ILE A 151 -3.30 21.84 -25.92
N ILE A 152 -4.63 21.71 -25.80
CA ILE A 152 -5.46 22.62 -24.99
C ILE A 152 -5.55 22.12 -23.55
N CYS A 153 -5.93 20.86 -23.31
CA CYS A 153 -6.17 20.31 -21.96
C CYS A 153 -4.87 20.05 -21.16
N GLY A 154 -3.73 20.55 -21.64
CA GLY A 154 -2.40 20.56 -21.03
C GLY A 154 -2.07 21.95 -20.46
N PHE A 155 -0.90 22.53 -20.76
CA PHE A 155 -0.47 23.81 -20.17
C PHE A 155 -1.18 25.04 -20.75
N ASN A 156 -1.71 24.94 -21.99
CA ASN A 156 -2.31 26.07 -22.69
C ASN A 156 -3.69 26.45 -22.12
N CYS A 157 -4.28 25.60 -21.28
CA CYS A 157 -5.47 25.91 -20.52
C CYS A 157 -5.09 26.42 -19.12
N PRO A 158 -5.37 27.70 -18.79
CA PRO A 158 -5.17 28.27 -17.46
C PRO A 158 -5.78 27.40 -16.34
N CYS A 159 -6.98 26.84 -16.59
CA CYS A 159 -7.69 25.96 -15.63
C CYS A 159 -6.94 24.67 -15.31
N VAL A 160 -6.10 24.19 -16.23
CA VAL A 160 -5.26 23.01 -16.02
C VAL A 160 -3.96 23.41 -15.32
N GLY A 161 -3.36 24.55 -15.68
CA GLY A 161 -2.16 25.08 -15.01
C GLY A 161 -2.33 25.25 -13.50
N ILE A 162 -3.43 25.89 -13.05
CA ILE A 162 -3.76 26.01 -11.61
C ILE A 162 -4.01 24.66 -10.96
N ARG A 163 -4.64 23.72 -11.66
CA ARG A 163 -4.99 22.44 -11.05
C ARG A 163 -3.81 21.50 -10.89
N GLU A 164 -2.89 21.52 -11.83
CA GLU A 164 -1.69 20.71 -11.74
C GLU A 164 -0.63 21.29 -10.78
N THR A 165 -0.86 22.49 -10.25
CA THR A 165 -0.07 23.15 -9.19
C THR A 165 -0.78 23.11 -7.83
N VAL A 166 -2.05 23.54 -7.76
CA VAL A 166 -2.84 23.69 -6.52
C VAL A 166 -3.81 22.53 -6.28
N GLY A 167 -4.55 22.11 -7.31
CA GLY A 167 -5.63 21.11 -7.18
C GLY A 167 -5.18 19.67 -6.94
N PHE A 168 -3.92 19.35 -7.25
CA PHE A 168 -3.38 18.00 -7.08
C PHE A 168 -3.28 17.57 -5.60
N ALA A 169 -3.04 18.52 -4.69
CA ALA A 169 -2.98 18.26 -3.24
C ALA A 169 -4.32 17.71 -2.69
N PHE A 170 -5.41 17.95 -3.41
CA PHE A 170 -6.77 17.53 -3.05
C PHE A 170 -7.29 16.42 -3.99
N ARG A 171 -6.42 15.71 -4.73
CA ARG A 171 -6.84 14.67 -5.69
C ARG A 171 -7.62 13.54 -5.03
N ASP A 172 -7.32 13.26 -3.78
CA ASP A 172 -7.96 12.28 -2.90
C ASP A 172 -9.42 12.63 -2.58
N ARG A 173 -9.77 13.92 -2.61
CA ARG A 173 -11.14 14.43 -2.42
C ARG A 173 -12.02 14.35 -3.66
N THR A 174 -11.49 13.87 -4.80
CA THR A 174 -12.28 13.73 -6.03
C THR A 174 -13.48 12.84 -5.81
N LEU A 175 -14.68 13.38 -6.05
CA LEU A 175 -15.93 12.63 -5.96
C LEU A 175 -15.93 11.45 -6.97
N ARG A 176 -15.94 10.23 -6.42
CA ARG A 176 -15.98 8.95 -7.15
C ARG A 176 -17.23 8.17 -6.72
N SER A 177 -18.38 8.57 -7.23
CA SER A 177 -19.65 7.84 -7.07
C SER A 177 -20.34 7.65 -8.42
N ASN A 178 -21.25 6.69 -8.52
CA ASN A 178 -22.04 6.49 -9.76
C ASN A 178 -22.84 7.75 -10.11
N TRP A 179 -23.35 8.46 -9.10
CA TRP A 179 -24.03 9.74 -9.28
C TRP A 179 -23.07 10.84 -9.78
N ALA A 180 -21.90 10.99 -9.16
CA ALA A 180 -20.88 11.92 -9.63
C ALA A 180 -20.35 11.54 -11.03
N TRP A 181 -20.41 10.27 -11.39
CA TRP A 181 -20.12 9.79 -12.75
C TRP A 181 -21.20 10.22 -13.74
N ALA A 182 -22.49 10.21 -13.36
CA ALA A 182 -23.60 10.67 -14.20
C ALA A 182 -23.55 12.17 -14.48
N LEU A 183 -23.13 12.98 -13.49
CA LEU A 183 -22.98 14.43 -13.63
C LEU A 183 -22.08 14.87 -14.79
N ARG A 184 -21.18 14.01 -15.29
CA ARG A 184 -20.26 14.37 -16.40
C ARG A 184 -20.99 14.86 -17.65
N HIS A 185 -22.26 14.49 -17.83
CA HIS A 185 -23.06 14.93 -18.96
C HIS A 185 -23.50 16.40 -18.86
N SER A 186 -23.37 17.05 -17.69
CA SER A 186 -23.68 18.48 -17.55
C SER A 186 -22.83 19.35 -18.48
N LYS A 187 -21.63 18.91 -18.87
CA LYS A 187 -20.77 19.65 -19.81
C LYS A 187 -21.42 19.85 -21.19
N TRP A 188 -22.37 19.00 -21.56
CA TRP A 188 -23.15 19.15 -22.79
C TRP A 188 -24.08 20.36 -22.74
N VAL A 189 -24.63 20.68 -21.58
CA VAL A 189 -25.44 21.90 -21.39
C VAL A 189 -24.58 23.13 -21.63
N PHE A 190 -23.38 23.17 -21.07
CA PHE A 190 -22.42 24.27 -21.30
C PHE A 190 -21.94 24.33 -22.75
N PHE A 191 -21.75 23.19 -23.41
CA PHE A 191 -21.41 23.13 -24.83
C PHE A 191 -22.54 23.69 -25.71
N LEU A 192 -23.78 23.27 -25.49
CA LEU A 192 -24.94 23.80 -26.23
C LEU A 192 -25.12 25.30 -25.99
N TYR A 193 -24.93 25.75 -24.75
CA TYR A 193 -24.98 27.17 -24.41
C TYR A 193 -23.87 27.96 -25.12
N TYR A 194 -22.65 27.44 -25.16
CA TYR A 194 -21.52 28.03 -25.88
C TYR A 194 -21.78 28.13 -27.40
N VAL A 195 -22.27 27.05 -28.02
CA VAL A 195 -22.67 27.05 -29.43
C VAL A 195 -23.80 28.05 -29.68
N GLY A 196 -24.78 28.10 -28.79
CA GLY A 196 -25.88 29.07 -28.84
C GLY A 196 -25.37 30.51 -28.82
N VAL A 197 -24.37 30.82 -27.99
CA VAL A 197 -23.72 32.14 -27.99
C VAL A 197 -23.05 32.39 -29.34
N MET A 198 -22.24 31.47 -29.87
CA MET A 198 -21.59 31.65 -31.18
C MET A 198 -22.59 31.92 -32.31
N VAL A 199 -23.77 31.30 -32.27
CA VAL A 199 -24.85 31.54 -33.24
C VAL A 199 -25.53 32.90 -33.00
N VAL A 200 -25.94 33.19 -31.77
CA VAL A 200 -26.64 34.43 -31.39
C VAL A 200 -25.79 35.67 -31.67
N THR A 201 -24.48 35.56 -31.48
CA THR A 201 -23.50 36.62 -31.77
C THR A 201 -23.34 36.94 -33.27
N GLN A 202 -23.94 36.15 -34.17
CA GLN A 202 -24.00 36.50 -35.61
C GLN A 202 -25.16 37.44 -35.96
N PHE A 203 -26.09 37.67 -35.02
CA PHE A 203 -27.24 38.53 -35.23
C PHE A 203 -27.01 39.94 -34.64
N PRO A 204 -27.67 40.98 -35.18
CA PRO A 204 -27.57 42.33 -34.63
C PRO A 204 -27.99 42.39 -33.15
N PRO A 205 -27.33 43.22 -32.33
CA PRO A 205 -27.63 43.32 -30.90
C PRO A 205 -29.04 43.87 -30.67
N ASN A 206 -29.84 43.11 -29.94
CA ASN A 206 -31.10 43.52 -29.32
C ASN A 206 -31.10 43.13 -27.83
N SER A 207 -32.10 43.60 -27.07
CA SER A 207 -32.22 43.36 -25.62
C SER A 207 -32.10 41.88 -25.23
N TRP A 208 -32.64 40.98 -26.04
CA TRP A 208 -32.55 39.54 -25.82
C TRP A 208 -31.14 38.99 -26.06
N THR A 209 -30.50 39.33 -27.20
CA THR A 209 -29.13 38.88 -27.50
C THR A 209 -28.13 39.38 -26.45
N VAL A 210 -28.30 40.62 -25.98
CA VAL A 210 -27.46 41.23 -24.94
C VAL A 210 -27.62 40.52 -23.61
N THR A 211 -28.86 40.22 -23.21
CA THR A 211 -29.13 39.48 -21.97
C THR A 211 -28.60 38.05 -22.05
N PHE A 212 -28.76 37.38 -23.20
CA PHE A 212 -28.29 36.02 -23.42
C PHE A 212 -26.75 35.92 -23.38
N VAL A 213 -26.06 36.83 -24.07
CA VAL A 213 -24.59 36.92 -24.10
C VAL A 213 -24.04 37.43 -22.76
N GLY A 214 -24.68 38.39 -22.12
CA GLY A 214 -24.32 38.87 -20.78
C GLY A 214 -24.45 37.78 -19.71
N GLY A 215 -25.52 36.97 -19.78
CA GLY A 215 -25.67 35.76 -18.96
C GLY A 215 -24.53 34.77 -19.18
N PHE A 216 -24.01 34.67 -20.41
CA PHE A 216 -22.88 33.80 -20.70
C PHE A 216 -21.60 34.28 -20.03
N TYR A 217 -21.28 35.57 -20.10
CA TYR A 217 -20.13 36.12 -19.40
C TYR A 217 -20.25 36.00 -17.89
N LEU A 218 -21.45 36.16 -17.33
CA LEU A 218 -21.69 35.91 -15.91
C LEU A 218 -21.46 34.43 -15.54
N VAL A 219 -21.99 33.49 -16.33
CA VAL A 219 -21.76 32.06 -16.13
C VAL A 219 -20.28 31.71 -16.28
N VAL A 220 -19.57 32.28 -17.26
CA VAL A 220 -18.13 32.12 -17.46
C VAL A 220 -17.37 32.68 -16.27
N ALA A 221 -17.71 33.87 -15.76
CA ALA A 221 -17.06 34.47 -14.60
C ALA A 221 -17.29 33.65 -13.32
N MET A 222 -18.53 33.22 -13.06
CA MET A 222 -18.87 32.36 -11.93
C MET A 222 -18.22 30.98 -12.04
N THR A 223 -18.18 30.39 -13.24
CA THR A 223 -17.49 29.12 -13.47
C THR A 223 -15.98 29.28 -13.42
N TYR A 224 -15.39 30.40 -13.86
CA TYR A 224 -13.97 30.72 -13.65
C TYR A 224 -13.69 30.83 -12.16
N PHE A 225 -14.32 31.75 -11.44
CA PHE A 225 -14.11 31.94 -10.00
C PHE A 225 -14.33 30.64 -9.22
N GLY A 226 -15.44 29.96 -9.46
CA GLY A 226 -15.75 28.66 -8.88
C GLY A 226 -14.75 27.57 -9.28
N SER A 227 -14.21 27.57 -10.49
CA SER A 227 -13.29 26.52 -10.98
C SER A 227 -11.82 26.72 -10.62
N PHE A 228 -11.40 27.95 -10.36
CA PHE A 228 -10.03 28.36 -10.03
C PHE A 228 -9.78 28.44 -8.52
N TYR A 229 -10.78 28.85 -7.73
CA TYR A 229 -10.60 29.03 -6.28
C TYR A 229 -11.30 27.96 -5.45
N LEU A 230 -12.51 27.53 -5.83
CA LEU A 230 -13.30 26.56 -5.05
C LEU A 230 -13.14 25.11 -5.53
N ALA A 231 -13.20 24.89 -6.85
CA ALA A 231 -13.17 23.55 -7.43
C ALA A 231 -11.88 22.76 -7.21
N PRO A 232 -10.67 23.37 -7.11
CA PRO A 232 -9.47 22.65 -6.75
C PRO A 232 -9.52 22.06 -5.33
N LEU A 233 -10.37 22.59 -4.44
CA LEU A 233 -10.53 22.12 -3.06
C LEU A 233 -11.47 20.90 -2.93
N VAL A 234 -12.30 20.64 -3.95
CA VAL A 234 -13.30 19.55 -3.99
C VAL A 234 -12.90 18.37 -4.90
N GLY A 235 -11.64 18.35 -5.37
CA GLY A 235 -11.09 17.21 -6.12
C GLY A 235 -10.37 17.55 -7.41
N ASN A 236 -9.83 16.51 -8.06
CA ASN A 236 -9.06 16.64 -9.29
C ASN A 236 -9.99 16.93 -10.48
N ARG A 237 -9.65 17.98 -11.25
CA ARG A 237 -10.21 18.29 -12.58
C ARG A 237 -11.75 18.39 -12.68
N PHE A 238 -12.44 18.85 -11.63
CA PHE A 238 -13.91 19.02 -11.58
C PHE A 238 -14.48 19.78 -12.80
N TYR A 239 -14.00 21.00 -13.11
CA TYR A 239 -14.48 21.76 -14.28
C TYR A 239 -14.25 21.01 -15.60
N CYS A 240 -13.11 20.34 -15.78
CA CYS A 240 -12.82 19.60 -17.01
C CYS A 240 -13.79 18.44 -17.21
N ARG A 241 -14.31 17.89 -16.11
CA ARG A 241 -15.22 16.75 -16.09
C ARG A 241 -16.68 17.14 -16.25
N TYR A 242 -17.08 18.29 -15.69
CA TYR A 242 -18.50 18.64 -15.55
C TYR A 242 -18.93 19.91 -16.30
N LEU A 243 -18.03 20.83 -16.58
CA LEU A 243 -18.40 22.19 -17.02
C LEU A 243 -17.72 22.62 -18.33
N CYS A 244 -16.62 21.96 -18.71
CA CYS A 244 -15.80 22.39 -19.83
C CYS A 244 -16.44 22.06 -21.20
N PRO A 245 -16.82 23.08 -22.00
CA PRO A 245 -17.44 22.85 -23.32
C PRO A 245 -16.47 22.16 -24.28
N TYR A 246 -15.17 22.51 -24.26
CA TYR A 246 -14.14 21.81 -25.04
C TYR A 246 -14.04 20.32 -24.67
N GLY A 247 -14.21 19.98 -23.39
CA GLY A 247 -14.25 18.59 -22.93
C GLY A 247 -15.41 17.80 -23.52
N ALA A 248 -16.53 18.46 -23.83
CA ALA A 248 -17.67 17.87 -24.54
C ALA A 248 -17.35 17.63 -26.01
N THR A 249 -16.80 18.64 -26.70
CA THR A 249 -16.43 18.57 -28.12
C THR A 249 -15.43 17.45 -28.38
N PHE A 250 -14.42 17.32 -27.52
CA PHE A 250 -13.49 16.21 -27.65
C PHE A 250 -14.18 14.86 -27.47
N GLY A 251 -15.22 14.79 -26.63
CA GLY A 251 -16.01 13.58 -26.41
C GLY A 251 -16.55 12.99 -27.70
N LEU A 252 -17.03 13.86 -28.60
CA LEU A 252 -17.47 13.48 -29.96
C LEU A 252 -16.32 12.86 -30.76
N LEU A 253 -15.14 13.48 -30.77
CA LEU A 253 -13.99 12.97 -31.53
C LEU A 253 -13.54 11.58 -31.08
N ASN A 254 -13.65 11.29 -29.79
CA ASN A 254 -13.31 9.96 -29.27
C ASN A 254 -14.37 8.92 -29.62
N HIS A 255 -15.64 9.33 -29.68
CA HIS A 255 -16.72 8.46 -30.16
C HIS A 255 -16.58 8.15 -31.67
N ALA A 256 -16.07 9.10 -32.45
CA ALA A 256 -15.74 8.92 -33.86
C ALA A 256 -14.48 8.04 -34.12
N GLY A 257 -13.87 7.47 -33.08
CA GLY A 257 -12.80 6.47 -33.21
C GLY A 257 -11.40 7.01 -33.46
N PHE A 258 -11.20 8.34 -33.45
CA PHE A 258 -9.89 8.97 -33.68
C PHE A 258 -8.91 8.77 -32.53
N TYR A 259 -9.40 8.48 -31.33
CA TYR A 259 -8.59 8.34 -30.13
C TYR A 259 -9.14 7.21 -29.26
N GLY A 260 -8.26 6.34 -28.76
CA GLY A 260 -8.67 5.17 -27.99
C GLY A 260 -7.58 4.63 -27.08
N ILE A 261 -7.99 3.81 -26.12
CA ILE A 261 -7.10 2.96 -25.35
C ILE A 261 -7.64 1.53 -25.44
N ASN A 262 -6.83 0.62 -25.99
CA ASN A 262 -7.17 -0.80 -26.00
C ASN A 262 -6.42 -1.52 -24.88
N MET A 263 -7.01 -2.61 -24.40
CA MET A 263 -6.40 -3.52 -23.44
C MET A 263 -6.31 -4.93 -24.04
N ASP A 264 -5.10 -5.45 -24.09
CA ASP A 264 -4.82 -6.87 -24.25
C ASP A 264 -5.12 -7.58 -22.92
N LYS A 265 -6.19 -8.38 -22.90
CA LYS A 265 -6.70 -9.01 -21.68
C LYS A 265 -5.76 -10.09 -21.15
N ASP A 266 -5.01 -10.74 -22.03
CA ASP A 266 -4.11 -11.85 -21.73
C ASP A 266 -2.81 -11.35 -21.11
N LYS A 267 -2.32 -10.17 -21.56
CA LYS A 267 -1.17 -9.50 -20.94
C LYS A 267 -1.50 -8.78 -19.65
N CYS A 268 -2.78 -8.49 -19.38
CA CYS A 268 -3.17 -7.71 -18.21
C CYS A 268 -3.21 -8.58 -16.94
N ASN A 269 -2.32 -8.26 -15.99
CA ASN A 269 -2.13 -8.99 -14.74
C ASN A 269 -2.93 -8.44 -13.55
N ASP A 270 -3.90 -7.55 -13.77
CA ASP A 270 -4.75 -7.00 -12.69
C ASP A 270 -4.03 -6.14 -11.63
N CYS A 271 -2.84 -5.60 -11.93
CA CYS A 271 -2.14 -4.70 -11.00
C CYS A 271 -2.87 -3.36 -10.73
N ARG A 272 -3.85 -3.00 -11.57
CA ARG A 272 -4.66 -1.75 -11.51
C ARG A 272 -3.87 -0.43 -11.46
N ARG A 273 -2.58 -0.43 -11.80
CA ARG A 273 -1.74 0.78 -11.83
C ARG A 273 -2.31 1.87 -12.74
N CYS A 274 -2.92 1.45 -13.86
CA CYS A 274 -3.55 2.34 -14.83
C CYS A 274 -4.71 3.19 -14.27
N GLU A 275 -5.48 2.68 -13.31
CA GLU A 275 -6.57 3.43 -12.67
C GLU A 275 -6.03 4.46 -11.67
N GLN A 276 -4.91 4.16 -11.02
CA GLN A 276 -4.30 5.06 -10.05
C GLN A 276 -3.66 6.28 -10.68
N VAL A 277 -2.93 6.08 -11.77
CA VAL A 277 -2.24 7.18 -12.47
C VAL A 277 -3.19 8.00 -13.34
N CYS A 278 -4.48 7.63 -13.40
CA CYS A 278 -5.48 8.32 -14.21
C CYS A 278 -5.97 9.59 -13.50
N ASP A 279 -5.51 10.75 -13.96
CA ASP A 279 -5.90 12.06 -13.41
C ASP A 279 -7.41 12.33 -13.49
N MET A 280 -8.10 11.71 -14.46
CA MET A 280 -9.54 11.86 -14.66
C MET A 280 -10.36 10.84 -13.84
N GLY A 281 -9.70 9.95 -13.09
CA GLY A 281 -10.37 8.90 -12.31
C GLY A 281 -11.15 7.89 -13.17
N ILE A 282 -10.77 7.74 -14.45
CA ILE A 282 -11.38 6.76 -15.36
C ILE A 282 -11.05 5.35 -14.85
N PRO A 283 -12.03 4.45 -14.71
CA PRO A 283 -11.79 3.06 -14.33
C PRO A 283 -11.23 2.26 -15.52
N VAL A 284 -9.99 2.59 -15.90
CA VAL A 284 -9.28 2.06 -17.07
C VAL A 284 -9.17 0.53 -17.01
N TRP A 285 -8.86 -0.03 -15.85
CA TRP A 285 -8.72 -1.48 -15.70
C TRP A 285 -10.07 -2.16 -15.86
N LYS A 286 -11.11 -1.67 -15.17
CA LYS A 286 -12.46 -2.25 -15.25
C LYS A 286 -12.99 -2.24 -16.68
N GLN A 287 -13.00 -1.07 -17.33
CA GLN A 287 -13.51 -0.95 -18.71
C GLN A 287 -12.71 -1.79 -19.71
N GLY A 288 -11.37 -1.81 -19.57
CA GLY A 288 -10.49 -2.59 -20.42
C GLY A 288 -10.70 -4.11 -20.25
N LYS A 289 -10.89 -4.59 -19.01
CA LYS A 289 -11.17 -6.02 -18.76
C LYS A 289 -12.56 -6.42 -19.27
N ASP A 290 -13.56 -5.57 -19.09
CA ASP A 290 -14.92 -5.85 -19.53
C ASP A 290 -14.99 -5.88 -21.07
N SER A 291 -14.57 -4.80 -21.72
CA SER A 291 -14.83 -4.58 -23.16
C SER A 291 -13.62 -4.66 -24.08
N GLY A 292 -12.40 -4.83 -23.55
CA GLY A 292 -11.15 -4.78 -24.34
C GLY A 292 -10.76 -3.37 -24.79
N ARG A 293 -11.60 -2.37 -24.52
CA ARG A 293 -11.34 -0.94 -24.76
C ARG A 293 -11.73 -0.12 -23.55
N VAL A 294 -11.11 1.03 -23.37
CA VAL A 294 -11.60 2.03 -22.42
C VAL A 294 -12.66 2.84 -23.14
N THR A 295 -13.93 2.74 -22.72
CA THR A 295 -15.08 3.33 -23.44
C THR A 295 -15.43 4.74 -22.96
N ALA A 296 -15.05 5.11 -21.72
CA ALA A 296 -15.20 6.47 -21.20
C ALA A 296 -14.09 7.42 -21.68
N LEU A 297 -13.79 7.36 -22.98
CA LEU A 297 -12.80 8.24 -23.59
C LEU A 297 -13.30 9.68 -23.68
N GLU A 298 -14.60 9.94 -23.56
CA GLU A 298 -15.14 11.29 -23.54
C GLU A 298 -14.44 12.20 -22.52
N ASP A 299 -14.07 11.64 -21.37
CA ASP A 299 -13.32 12.32 -20.31
C ASP A 299 -11.80 12.13 -20.43
N CYS A 300 -11.33 11.17 -21.23
CA CYS A 300 -9.90 10.89 -21.36
C CYS A 300 -9.17 12.06 -22.02
N MET A 301 -8.37 12.78 -21.25
CA MET A 301 -7.56 13.92 -21.74
C MET A 301 -6.34 13.52 -22.60
N GLY A 302 -6.14 12.23 -22.85
CA GLY A 302 -5.10 11.71 -23.70
C GLY A 302 -3.65 11.93 -23.24
N CYS A 303 -3.43 11.83 -21.92
CA CYS A 303 -2.10 11.97 -21.31
C CYS A 303 -1.22 10.71 -21.48
N ALA A 304 -1.80 9.56 -21.82
CA ALA A 304 -1.16 8.25 -21.92
C ALA A 304 -0.50 7.73 -20.63
N ARG A 305 -0.71 8.36 -19.45
CA ARG A 305 -0.12 7.91 -18.18
C ARG A 305 -0.46 6.46 -17.85
N CYS A 306 -1.73 6.09 -18.03
CA CYS A 306 -2.20 4.72 -17.82
C CYS A 306 -1.45 3.71 -18.72
N VAL A 307 -1.17 4.07 -19.98
CA VAL A 307 -0.43 3.25 -20.94
C VAL A 307 1.03 3.16 -20.52
N VAL A 308 1.68 4.29 -20.29
CA VAL A 308 3.11 4.38 -19.94
C VAL A 308 3.43 3.71 -18.60
N SER A 309 2.48 3.72 -17.66
CA SER A 309 2.59 3.03 -16.37
C SER A 309 2.37 1.52 -16.44
N CYS A 310 1.87 1.00 -17.56
CA CYS A 310 1.56 -0.43 -17.70
C CYS A 310 2.86 -1.25 -17.69
N PRO A 311 3.06 -2.17 -16.72
CA PRO A 311 4.30 -2.94 -16.65
C PRO A 311 4.37 -4.07 -17.68
N THR A 312 3.22 -4.56 -18.17
CA THR A 312 3.13 -5.71 -19.07
C THR A 312 2.83 -5.34 -20.53
N ASP A 313 2.84 -4.04 -20.87
CA ASP A 313 2.43 -3.53 -22.18
C ASP A 313 1.02 -3.98 -22.61
N ALA A 314 0.15 -4.31 -21.64
CA ALA A 314 -1.24 -4.69 -21.90
C ALA A 314 -2.09 -3.54 -22.43
N LEU A 315 -1.68 -2.29 -22.20
CA LEU A 315 -2.39 -1.10 -22.66
C LEU A 315 -1.70 -0.50 -23.88
N GLU A 316 -2.48 -0.10 -24.88
CA GLU A 316 -2.01 0.67 -26.04
C GLU A 316 -2.88 1.90 -26.26
N ILE A 317 -2.24 3.03 -26.58
CA ILE A 317 -2.94 4.24 -27.06
C ILE A 317 -3.15 4.14 -28.58
N ARG A 318 -4.30 4.58 -29.06
CA ARG A 318 -4.58 4.77 -30.49
C ARG A 318 -4.94 6.22 -30.74
N ASP A 319 -4.35 6.81 -31.76
CA ASP A 319 -4.65 8.17 -32.21
C ASP A 319 -4.66 8.28 -33.74
N VAL A 320 -4.76 9.50 -34.28
CA VAL A 320 -4.79 9.77 -35.73
C VAL A 320 -3.63 9.12 -36.49
N ARG A 321 -2.45 8.93 -35.87
CA ARG A 321 -1.32 8.24 -36.52
C ARG A 321 -1.62 6.79 -36.84
N ASN A 322 -2.50 6.15 -36.07
CA ASN A 322 -2.98 4.80 -36.33
C ASN A 322 -3.91 4.70 -37.55
N LEU A 323 -4.47 5.82 -38.05
CA LEU A 323 -5.21 5.84 -39.32
C LEU A 323 -4.25 5.65 -40.49
N PHE A 324 -3.11 6.34 -40.46
CA PHE A 324 -2.06 6.25 -41.49
C PHE A 324 -1.18 5.00 -41.34
N LYS A 325 -0.98 4.52 -40.11
CA LYS A 325 -0.17 3.32 -39.82
C LYS A 325 -0.91 2.38 -38.86
N LYS A 326 -1.81 1.56 -39.43
CA LYS A 326 -2.67 0.64 -38.67
C LYS A 326 -1.91 -0.36 -37.77
N SER A 327 -0.69 -0.72 -38.14
CA SER A 327 0.18 -1.65 -37.41
C SER A 327 0.95 -1.01 -36.24
N MET A 328 0.89 0.31 -36.05
CA MET A 328 1.62 1.00 -34.98
C MET A 328 1.04 0.66 -33.60
N LYS A 329 1.79 -0.11 -32.80
CA LYS A 329 1.44 -0.40 -31.39
C LYS A 329 2.11 0.60 -30.47
N GLN A 330 1.32 1.52 -29.91
CA GLN A 330 1.81 2.55 -29.01
C GLN A 330 1.63 2.13 -27.54
N ASN A 331 2.34 1.08 -27.12
CA ASN A 331 2.36 0.62 -25.72
C ASN A 331 3.47 1.35 -24.92
N ALA A 332 3.67 0.99 -23.64
CA ALA A 332 4.64 1.67 -22.79
C ALA A 332 6.06 1.55 -23.36
N SER A 333 6.46 0.36 -23.80
CA SER A 333 7.79 0.11 -24.38
C SER A 333 8.05 0.96 -25.64
N TYR A 334 7.07 1.06 -26.54
CA TYR A 334 7.17 1.93 -27.71
C TYR A 334 7.27 3.42 -27.34
N LEU A 335 6.40 3.89 -26.44
CA LEU A 335 6.32 5.32 -26.06
C LEU A 335 7.53 5.79 -25.25
N LEU A 336 8.08 4.94 -24.39
CA LEU A 336 9.26 5.23 -23.58
C LEU A 336 10.57 4.90 -24.30
N LYS A 337 10.53 4.19 -25.43
CA LYS A 337 11.71 3.58 -26.05
C LYS A 337 12.51 2.74 -25.05
N ARG A 338 11.82 2.07 -24.13
CA ARG A 338 12.46 1.18 -23.15
C ARG A 338 12.44 -0.25 -23.69
N GLU A 339 13.48 -1.01 -23.38
CA GLU A 339 13.41 -2.45 -23.50
C GLU A 339 12.36 -3.00 -22.51
N PRO A 340 11.66 -4.09 -22.86
CA PRO A 340 10.77 -4.78 -21.92
C PRO A 340 11.52 -5.09 -20.63
N LEU A 341 10.82 -5.05 -19.48
CA LEU A 341 11.43 -5.44 -18.20
C LEU A 341 12.08 -6.82 -18.35
N VAL A 342 13.37 -6.92 -18.04
CA VAL A 342 14.13 -8.18 -18.05
C VAL A 342 13.39 -9.17 -17.15
N ASP A 343 13.08 -10.36 -17.67
CA ASP A 343 12.41 -11.40 -16.90
C ASP A 343 13.41 -12.03 -15.94
N VAL A 344 13.64 -11.35 -14.82
CA VAL A 344 14.42 -11.87 -13.69
C VAL A 344 13.66 -13.07 -13.15
N SER A 345 14.31 -14.23 -13.02
CA SER A 345 13.69 -15.42 -12.43
C SER A 345 13.55 -15.27 -10.91
N ARG A 346 12.57 -15.95 -10.30
CA ARG A 346 12.35 -15.87 -8.86
C ARG A 346 13.46 -16.65 -8.18
N LYS A 347 14.17 -16.00 -7.27
CA LYS A 347 15.23 -16.60 -6.47
C LYS A 347 14.86 -16.50 -4.99
N GLU A 348 14.84 -17.66 -4.34
CA GLU A 348 14.68 -17.80 -2.90
C GLU A 348 16.06 -17.88 -2.23
N ALA A 349 16.12 -17.64 -0.92
CA ALA A 349 17.34 -17.84 -0.16
C ALA A 349 17.76 -19.32 -0.24
N SER A 350 19.01 -19.58 -0.61
CA SER A 350 19.57 -20.92 -0.56
C SER A 350 19.65 -21.41 0.88
N MET A 351 19.51 -22.72 1.07
CA MET A 351 19.69 -23.34 2.37
C MET A 351 21.10 -23.91 2.49
N ARG A 352 21.61 -23.98 3.72
CA ARG A 352 22.85 -24.72 4.03
C ARG A 352 22.69 -26.20 3.64
N PRO A 353 23.79 -26.89 3.29
CA PRO A 353 23.77 -28.33 2.99
C PRO A 353 23.13 -29.13 4.12
N VAL A 354 22.36 -30.16 3.76
CA VAL A 354 21.61 -31.00 4.71
C VAL A 354 22.54 -31.61 5.78
N GLU A 355 23.65 -32.22 5.35
CA GLU A 355 24.59 -32.87 6.27
C GLU A 355 25.18 -31.91 7.30
N ALA A 356 25.47 -30.66 6.90
CA ALA A 356 25.97 -29.65 7.82
C ALA A 356 24.87 -29.12 8.75
N ARG A 357 23.68 -28.81 8.21
CA ARG A 357 22.61 -28.13 8.98
C ARG A 357 21.94 -29.03 10.02
N LYS A 358 22.12 -30.35 9.92
CA LYS A 358 21.64 -31.33 10.92
C LYS A 358 22.47 -31.36 12.20
N LEU A 359 23.72 -30.90 12.14
CA LEU A 359 24.69 -31.05 13.23
C LEU A 359 24.72 -29.84 14.17
N ASP A 360 24.07 -28.75 13.80
CA ASP A 360 24.05 -27.53 14.61
C ASP A 360 22.69 -26.82 14.61
N TRP A 361 22.66 -25.73 15.38
CA TRP A 361 21.50 -24.89 15.61
C TRP A 361 21.56 -23.55 14.87
N ALA A 362 22.57 -23.35 14.02
CA ALA A 362 22.69 -22.13 13.25
C ALA A 362 21.63 -22.10 12.15
N GLU A 363 21.24 -20.88 11.76
CA GLU A 363 20.14 -20.69 10.85
C GLU A 363 20.37 -21.39 9.50
N ILE A 364 19.34 -22.06 8.97
CA ILE A 364 19.48 -22.84 7.73
C ILE A 364 19.54 -21.97 6.47
N ALA A 365 18.96 -20.77 6.51
CA ALA A 365 18.89 -19.88 5.36
C ALA A 365 20.19 -19.09 5.23
N VAL A 366 20.82 -19.16 4.06
CA VAL A 366 22.06 -18.42 3.76
C VAL A 366 21.72 -16.97 3.43
N LYS A 367 22.54 -16.04 3.95
CA LYS A 367 22.43 -14.61 3.65
C LYS A 367 22.63 -14.38 2.13
N PRO A 368 21.63 -13.85 1.41
CA PRO A 368 21.76 -13.57 -0.02
C PRO A 368 22.67 -12.36 -0.26
N MET A 369 23.21 -12.26 -1.48
CA MET A 369 23.97 -11.09 -1.90
C MET A 369 23.06 -9.89 -2.17
N LEU A 370 23.57 -8.66 -1.96
CA LEU A 370 22.82 -7.43 -2.25
C LEU A 370 22.28 -7.39 -3.68
N ALA A 371 23.09 -7.81 -4.66
CA ALA A 371 22.70 -7.83 -6.06
C ALA A 371 21.48 -8.73 -6.32
N ASP A 372 21.41 -9.90 -5.65
CA ASP A 372 20.25 -10.78 -5.74
C ASP A 372 19.01 -10.12 -5.12
N ILE A 373 19.17 -9.44 -3.98
CA ILE A 373 18.08 -8.74 -3.30
C ILE A 373 17.54 -7.59 -4.15
N GLN A 374 18.42 -6.77 -4.73
CA GLN A 374 18.05 -5.69 -5.64
C GLN A 374 17.32 -6.23 -6.88
N ALA A 375 17.84 -7.32 -7.46
CA ALA A 375 17.19 -7.98 -8.59
C ALA A 375 15.79 -8.50 -8.20
N GLN A 376 15.64 -9.16 -7.06
CA GLN A 376 14.33 -9.65 -6.61
C GLN A 376 13.36 -8.51 -6.26
N ALA A 377 13.84 -7.42 -5.64
CA ALA A 377 13.02 -6.25 -5.33
C ALA A 377 12.55 -5.52 -6.60
N SER A 378 13.39 -5.44 -7.63
CA SER A 378 13.06 -4.82 -8.93
C SER A 378 11.90 -5.50 -9.67
N ARG A 379 11.55 -6.73 -9.30
CA ARG A 379 10.37 -7.45 -9.81
C ARG A 379 9.05 -6.84 -9.33
N CYS A 380 9.08 -6.04 -8.27
CA CYS A 380 7.90 -5.35 -7.75
C CYS A 380 7.30 -4.43 -8.82
N LEU A 381 5.99 -4.56 -9.07
CA LEU A 381 5.30 -3.80 -10.12
C LEU A 381 4.86 -2.40 -9.68
N ASP A 382 5.03 -2.09 -8.39
CA ASP A 382 4.26 -1.08 -7.65
C ASP A 382 2.78 -1.11 -8.06
N CYS A 383 2.12 -2.21 -7.72
CA CYS A 383 0.71 -2.39 -8.02
C CYS A 383 -0.11 -1.26 -7.40
N GLY A 384 -1.12 -0.81 -8.14
CA GLY A 384 -1.96 0.26 -7.64
C GLY A 384 -2.78 -0.18 -6.43
N VAL A 385 -3.38 -1.35 -6.48
CA VAL A 385 -4.01 -1.96 -5.30
C VAL A 385 -3.09 -3.09 -4.82
N PRO A 386 -2.10 -2.80 -3.96
CA PRO A 386 -1.11 -3.79 -3.56
C PRO A 386 -1.75 -4.89 -2.71
N GLY A 387 -2.05 -6.02 -3.33
CA GLY A 387 -2.55 -7.21 -2.63
C GLY A 387 -1.61 -7.66 -1.51
N CYS A 388 -0.30 -7.50 -1.70
CA CYS A 388 0.71 -7.80 -0.69
C CYS A 388 0.54 -6.99 0.60
N SER A 389 0.29 -5.68 0.50
CA SER A 389 0.02 -4.81 1.65
C SER A 389 -1.34 -5.12 2.27
N ASN A 390 -2.37 -5.37 1.47
CA ASN A 390 -3.71 -5.67 1.98
C ASN A 390 -3.76 -7.01 2.75
N ALA A 391 -2.99 -8.00 2.32
CA ALA A 391 -2.91 -9.31 2.99
C ALA A 391 -1.97 -9.32 4.20
N CYS A 392 -1.09 -8.32 4.33
CA CYS A 392 -0.26 -8.16 5.51
C CYS A 392 -1.12 -7.63 6.67
N PRO A 393 -1.17 -8.30 7.85
CA PRO A 393 -1.96 -7.82 8.98
C PRO A 393 -1.54 -6.45 9.53
N LEU A 394 -0.33 -5.99 9.19
CA LEU A 394 0.19 -4.66 9.55
C LEU A 394 -0.04 -3.62 8.46
N HIS A 395 -0.56 -4.03 7.29
CA HIS A 395 -0.64 -3.18 6.10
C HIS A 395 0.70 -2.55 5.72
N ASN A 396 1.77 -3.35 5.79
CA ASN A 396 3.13 -2.88 5.50
C ASN A 396 3.21 -2.18 4.15
N ARG A 397 4.03 -1.13 4.10
CA ARG A 397 4.29 -0.29 2.92
C ARG A 397 5.25 -0.98 1.93
N ILE A 398 4.92 -2.22 1.56
CA ILE A 398 5.78 -3.15 0.81
C ILE A 398 6.31 -2.56 -0.48
N PRO A 399 5.49 -1.98 -1.37
CA PRO A 399 6.01 -1.45 -2.62
C PRO A 399 7.04 -0.32 -2.44
N GLU A 400 6.94 0.41 -1.34
CA GLU A 400 7.72 1.63 -1.09
C GLU A 400 9.12 1.29 -0.59
N TRP A 401 9.26 0.36 0.37
CA TRP A 401 10.58 -0.13 0.75
C TRP A 401 11.20 -1.07 -0.31
N MET A 402 10.39 -1.72 -1.15
CA MET A 402 10.87 -2.45 -2.34
C MET A 402 11.52 -1.52 -3.38
N GLU A 403 10.95 -0.34 -3.60
CA GLU A 403 11.53 0.67 -4.49
C GLU A 403 12.89 1.16 -3.95
N GLN A 404 12.95 1.47 -2.66
CA GLN A 404 14.18 1.96 -2.03
C GLN A 404 15.30 0.91 -2.04
N ILE A 405 15.00 -0.35 -1.70
CA ILE A 405 16.04 -1.40 -1.73
C ILE A 405 16.47 -1.74 -3.16
N ALA A 406 15.56 -1.71 -4.14
CA ALA A 406 15.93 -1.86 -5.56
C ALA A 406 16.90 -0.76 -6.01
N ALA A 407 16.74 0.46 -5.48
CA ALA A 407 17.65 1.59 -5.71
C ALA A 407 18.97 1.52 -4.89
N GLY A 408 19.11 0.55 -3.97
CA GLY A 408 20.26 0.43 -3.07
C GLY A 408 20.17 1.27 -1.78
N ASN A 409 19.05 1.95 -1.54
CA ASN A 409 18.85 2.81 -0.37
C ASN A 409 18.38 1.98 0.85
N ILE A 410 19.28 1.16 1.41
CA ILE A 410 18.96 0.23 2.52
C ILE A 410 18.37 0.95 3.74
N ARG A 411 18.99 2.06 4.16
CA ARG A 411 18.57 2.81 5.36
C ARG A 411 17.16 3.38 5.23
N GLU A 412 16.81 3.93 4.07
CA GLU A 412 15.47 4.46 3.80
C GLU A 412 14.46 3.32 3.71
N ALA A 413 14.81 2.21 3.06
CA ALA A 413 13.96 1.02 3.00
C ALA A 413 13.63 0.50 4.42
N ALA A 414 14.64 0.43 5.30
CA ALA A 414 14.46 0.01 6.68
C ALA A 414 13.59 0.99 7.47
N GLN A 415 13.79 2.30 7.30
CA GLN A 415 12.95 3.32 7.92
C GLN A 415 11.47 3.15 7.53
N ILE A 416 11.20 2.91 6.24
CA ILE A 416 9.83 2.68 5.75
C ILE A 416 9.26 1.37 6.31
N ALA A 417 10.03 0.29 6.34
CA ALA A 417 9.59 -1.00 6.90
C ALA A 417 9.22 -0.87 8.40
N HIS A 418 10.06 -0.18 9.17
CA HIS A 418 9.84 0.09 10.60
C HIS A 418 8.70 1.08 10.86
N SER A 419 8.25 1.85 9.87
CA SER A 419 7.12 2.78 10.03
C SER A 419 5.78 2.07 10.25
N THR A 420 5.65 0.83 9.78
CA THR A 420 4.43 0.01 9.94
C THR A 420 4.65 -1.27 10.75
N SER A 421 5.88 -1.81 10.74
CA SER A 421 6.23 -3.03 11.47
C SER A 421 7.16 -2.74 12.63
N ASN A 422 6.80 -3.21 13.82
CA ASN A 422 7.67 -3.09 14.97
C ASN A 422 8.78 -4.14 14.94
N LEU A 423 8.57 -5.32 14.35
CA LEU A 423 9.53 -6.44 14.34
C LEU A 423 9.81 -6.99 12.93
N PRO A 424 10.17 -6.15 11.93
CA PRO A 424 10.30 -6.60 10.54
C PRO A 424 11.43 -7.63 10.32
N GLU A 425 12.50 -7.60 11.11
CA GLU A 425 13.58 -8.60 11.10
C GLU A 425 13.09 -10.01 11.48
N ILE A 426 12.06 -10.07 12.34
CA ILE A 426 11.42 -11.32 12.76
C ILE A 426 10.32 -11.71 11.78
N CYS A 427 9.47 -10.75 11.36
CA CYS A 427 8.38 -11.01 10.44
C CYS A 427 8.88 -11.50 9.06
N GLY A 428 9.96 -10.92 8.55
CA GLY A 428 10.61 -11.38 7.30
C GLY A 428 11.08 -12.83 7.37
N THR A 429 11.37 -13.33 8.58
CA THR A 429 11.82 -14.70 8.84
C THR A 429 10.66 -15.66 9.10
N LEU A 430 9.72 -15.30 9.98
CA LEU A 430 8.71 -16.22 10.52
C LEU A 430 7.32 -16.14 9.88
N CYS A 431 7.00 -15.08 9.12
CA CYS A 431 5.69 -15.02 8.48
C CYS A 431 5.52 -16.14 7.45
N PRO A 432 4.35 -16.77 7.36
CA PRO A 432 4.03 -17.66 6.25
C PRO A 432 3.67 -16.81 5.02
N GLN A 433 4.65 -16.23 4.34
CA GLN A 433 4.39 -15.22 3.31
C GLN A 433 3.51 -15.74 2.15
N HIS A 434 3.59 -17.05 1.85
CA HIS A 434 2.74 -17.73 0.88
C HIS A 434 1.24 -17.67 1.20
N ARG A 435 0.86 -17.50 2.48
CA ARG A 435 -0.53 -17.28 2.93
C ARG A 435 -0.87 -15.80 3.13
N LEU A 436 0.13 -14.93 3.06
CA LEU A 436 0.02 -13.49 3.35
C LEU A 436 0.45 -12.69 2.11
N CYS A 437 1.52 -11.90 2.25
CA CYS A 437 1.92 -10.90 1.28
C CYS A 437 2.37 -11.47 -0.07
N GLU A 438 3.09 -12.61 -0.09
CA GLU A 438 3.54 -13.25 -1.33
C GLU A 438 2.40 -14.00 -2.00
N GLY A 439 1.51 -14.64 -1.23
CA GLY A 439 0.30 -15.29 -1.75
C GLY A 439 -0.68 -14.31 -2.40
N ALA A 440 -0.75 -13.08 -1.89
CA ALA A 440 -1.56 -12.00 -2.45
C ALA A 440 -0.81 -11.12 -3.48
N CYS A 441 0.44 -11.44 -3.80
CA CYS A 441 1.20 -10.71 -4.80
C CYS A 441 0.56 -10.91 -6.18
N THR A 442 0.36 -9.82 -6.94
CA THR A 442 -0.20 -9.88 -8.30
C THR A 442 0.57 -10.83 -9.22
N ARG A 443 1.90 -10.94 -9.03
CA ARG A 443 2.77 -11.81 -9.82
C ARG A 443 2.67 -13.29 -9.46
N VAL A 444 1.93 -13.68 -8.41
CA VAL A 444 1.81 -15.09 -7.99
C VAL A 444 1.25 -15.98 -9.10
N LYS A 445 0.40 -15.43 -9.97
CA LYS A 445 -0.21 -16.12 -11.11
C LYS A 445 0.64 -16.10 -12.38
N GLU A 446 1.74 -15.34 -12.39
CA GLU A 446 2.65 -15.23 -13.52
C GLU A 446 3.69 -16.35 -13.48
N ARG A 447 4.27 -16.71 -14.63
CA ARG A 447 5.33 -17.76 -14.71
C ARG A 447 6.51 -17.47 -13.80
N GLY A 448 6.88 -16.19 -13.66
CA GLY A 448 7.96 -15.77 -12.76
C GLY A 448 7.62 -15.93 -11.28
N GLY A 449 6.36 -16.05 -10.88
CA GLY A 449 5.94 -16.14 -9.48
C GLY A 449 6.01 -14.83 -8.69
N ALA A 450 5.56 -14.88 -7.43
CA ALA A 450 5.53 -13.75 -6.52
C ALA A 450 6.92 -13.11 -6.29
N VAL A 451 6.92 -11.84 -5.89
CA VAL A 451 8.12 -11.17 -5.36
C VAL A 451 8.48 -11.81 -4.01
N THR A 452 9.75 -12.03 -3.72
CA THR A 452 10.24 -12.65 -2.46
C THR A 452 10.28 -11.65 -1.32
N ILE A 453 9.10 -11.17 -0.93
CA ILE A 453 8.88 -10.10 0.06
C ILE A 453 9.55 -10.43 1.40
N GLY A 454 9.38 -11.65 1.92
CA GLY A 454 9.96 -12.01 3.22
C GLY A 454 11.49 -11.99 3.22
N MET A 455 12.10 -12.48 2.13
CA MET A 455 13.55 -12.49 1.97
C MET A 455 14.11 -11.06 1.93
N VAL A 456 13.47 -10.16 1.19
CA VAL A 456 13.90 -8.76 1.09
C VAL A 456 13.68 -8.01 2.41
N GLU A 457 12.55 -8.20 3.09
CA GLU A 457 12.25 -7.59 4.42
C GLU A 457 13.31 -7.98 5.46
N ARG A 458 13.67 -9.27 5.50
CA ARG A 458 14.71 -9.76 6.41
C ARG A 458 16.09 -9.18 6.06
N TYR A 459 16.46 -9.17 4.78
CA TYR A 459 17.77 -8.68 4.37
C TYR A 459 17.93 -7.20 4.71
N LEU A 460 16.99 -6.35 4.29
CA LEU A 460 17.12 -4.90 4.45
C LEU A 460 17.18 -4.49 5.93
N THR A 461 16.44 -5.18 6.81
CA THR A 461 16.40 -4.87 8.24
C THR A 461 17.69 -5.30 8.93
N ASN A 462 18.20 -6.49 8.60
CA ASN A 462 19.46 -6.97 9.15
C ASN A 462 20.65 -6.12 8.71
N GLU A 463 20.74 -5.78 7.43
CA GLU A 463 21.77 -4.88 6.90
C GLU A 463 21.70 -3.49 7.53
N ALA A 464 20.50 -2.91 7.67
CA ALA A 464 20.37 -1.60 8.31
C ALA A 464 20.84 -1.65 9.77
N LEU A 465 20.52 -2.71 10.50
CA LEU A 465 20.97 -2.91 11.89
C LEU A 465 22.49 -3.12 11.98
N GLU A 466 23.10 -3.84 11.03
CA GLU A 466 24.56 -3.94 10.91
C GLU A 466 25.21 -2.57 10.63
N GLN A 467 24.50 -1.69 9.93
CA GLN A 467 24.91 -0.30 9.67
C GLN A 467 24.53 0.69 10.79
N ASN A 468 24.32 0.20 12.01
CA ASN A 468 23.96 1.00 13.19
C ASN A 468 22.66 1.83 13.04
N TRP A 469 21.69 1.34 12.27
CA TRP A 469 20.34 1.92 12.29
C TRP A 469 19.73 1.83 13.69
N GLN A 470 19.02 2.87 14.12
CA GLN A 470 18.43 2.99 15.45
C GLN A 470 16.94 3.30 15.36
N LEU A 471 16.20 2.92 16.41
CA LEU A 471 14.81 3.34 16.58
C LEU A 471 14.71 4.85 16.78
N ALA A 472 13.59 5.42 16.32
CA ALA A 472 13.27 6.82 16.57
C ALA A 472 13.12 7.06 18.07
N GLN A 473 13.89 8.03 18.60
CA GLN A 473 13.80 8.44 19.99
C GLN A 473 12.52 9.26 20.23
N PRO A 474 11.88 9.14 21.41
CA PRO A 474 10.74 9.96 21.73
C PRO A 474 11.15 11.42 21.86
N PRO A 475 10.35 12.38 21.34
CA PRO A 475 10.70 13.79 21.37
C PRO A 475 10.73 14.36 22.80
N GLN A 476 9.85 13.89 23.67
CA GLN A 476 9.80 14.25 25.09
C GLN A 476 9.06 13.15 25.87
N ARG A 477 9.53 12.85 27.09
CA ARG A 477 8.81 11.98 28.03
C ARG A 477 7.60 12.70 28.60
N ASN A 478 6.52 11.97 28.81
CA ASN A 478 5.34 12.43 29.53
C ASN A 478 5.25 11.77 30.91
N ASP A 479 4.31 12.23 31.73
CA ASP A 479 4.09 11.73 33.09
C ASP A 479 3.16 10.50 33.13
N LYS A 480 3.17 9.68 32.06
CA LYS A 480 2.33 8.47 31.95
C LYS A 480 3.14 7.20 32.05
N TYR A 481 2.78 6.38 33.04
CA TYR A 481 3.46 5.14 33.41
C TYR A 481 2.62 3.95 32.99
N ILE A 482 3.17 3.08 32.16
CA ILE A 482 2.45 1.94 31.59
C ILE A 482 3.19 0.64 31.86
N ALA A 483 2.51 -0.32 32.49
CA ALA A 483 3.05 -1.66 32.69
C ALA A 483 2.65 -2.58 31.54
N VAL A 484 3.58 -3.35 31.00
CA VAL A 484 3.37 -4.32 29.92
C VAL A 484 3.73 -5.71 30.45
N ILE A 485 2.75 -6.60 30.54
CA ILE A 485 2.93 -7.95 31.07
C ILE A 485 3.09 -8.94 29.91
N GLY A 486 4.30 -9.48 29.77
CA GLY A 486 4.73 -10.39 28.72
C GLY A 486 5.60 -9.69 27.68
N ALA A 487 6.86 -10.10 27.57
CA ALA A 487 7.85 -9.61 26.60
C ALA A 487 7.83 -10.40 25.28
N GLY A 488 6.66 -10.91 24.88
CA GLY A 488 6.44 -11.51 23.56
C GLY A 488 6.27 -10.46 22.45
N PRO A 489 5.93 -10.87 21.22
CA PRO A 489 5.79 -9.95 20.08
C PRO A 489 4.78 -8.82 20.34
N ALA A 490 3.64 -9.14 20.94
CA ALA A 490 2.60 -8.16 21.25
C ALA A 490 3.04 -7.15 22.31
N GLY A 491 3.69 -7.60 23.39
CA GLY A 491 4.16 -6.74 24.47
C GLY A 491 5.30 -5.83 24.05
N MET A 492 6.33 -6.36 23.36
CA MET A 492 7.40 -5.53 22.80
C MET A 492 6.87 -4.48 21.82
N THR A 493 5.89 -4.85 21.00
CA THR A 493 5.25 -3.91 20.07
C THR A 493 4.46 -2.83 20.80
N CYS A 494 3.69 -3.21 21.82
CA CYS A 494 2.94 -2.25 22.64
C CYS A 494 3.90 -1.28 23.33
N ALA A 495 4.99 -1.80 23.91
CA ALA A 495 6.02 -1.00 24.57
C ALA A 495 6.73 -0.04 23.60
N ASP A 496 7.07 -0.49 22.39
CA ASP A 496 7.66 0.36 21.35
C ASP A 496 6.74 1.55 20.99
N GLU A 497 5.47 1.28 20.66
CA GLU A 497 4.53 2.33 20.26
C GLU A 497 4.22 3.32 21.39
N LEU A 498 4.08 2.83 22.64
CA LEU A 498 3.86 3.68 23.81
C LEU A 498 5.10 4.53 24.14
N SER A 499 6.29 3.93 24.08
CA SER A 499 7.54 4.64 24.31
C SER A 499 7.77 5.71 23.24
N LYS A 500 7.48 5.44 21.96
CA LYS A 500 7.52 6.45 20.88
C LYS A 500 6.58 7.64 21.13
N ALA A 501 5.46 7.40 21.81
CA ALA A 501 4.52 8.45 22.20
C ALA A 501 4.94 9.23 23.46
N GLY A 502 6.11 8.91 24.03
CA GLY A 502 6.67 9.57 25.20
C GLY A 502 6.32 8.92 26.54
N CYS A 503 5.57 7.81 26.56
CA CYS A 503 5.25 7.13 27.82
C CYS A 503 6.49 6.52 28.48
N GLN A 504 6.41 6.34 29.78
CA GLN A 504 7.34 5.58 30.59
C GLN A 504 6.82 4.14 30.67
N VAL A 505 7.61 3.18 30.19
CA VAL A 505 7.13 1.81 29.96
C VAL A 505 8.03 0.80 30.67
N GLU A 506 7.41 0.01 31.54
CA GLU A 506 8.03 -1.13 32.22
C GLU A 506 7.44 -2.43 31.67
N VAL A 507 8.30 -3.35 31.21
CA VAL A 507 7.91 -4.64 30.64
C VAL A 507 8.29 -5.75 31.62
N PHE A 508 7.33 -6.55 32.03
CA PHE A 508 7.51 -7.68 32.96
C PHE A 508 7.39 -9.00 32.21
N ASP A 509 8.32 -9.94 32.40
CA ASP A 509 8.21 -11.29 31.85
C ASP A 509 8.67 -12.34 32.86
N LYS A 510 7.96 -13.47 32.91
CA LYS A 510 8.30 -14.59 33.81
C LYS A 510 9.57 -15.33 33.39
N ASN A 511 9.93 -15.27 32.12
CA ASN A 511 11.11 -15.94 31.60
C ASN A 511 12.33 -15.04 31.81
N PRO A 512 13.54 -15.62 31.96
CA PRO A 512 14.78 -14.85 32.13
C PRO A 512 15.22 -14.10 30.86
N LYS A 513 14.61 -14.39 29.71
CA LYS A 513 14.89 -13.76 28.42
C LYS A 513 13.60 -13.33 27.73
N ILE A 514 13.66 -12.20 27.03
CA ILE A 514 12.52 -11.68 26.27
C ILE A 514 12.26 -12.49 24.99
N GLY A 515 11.11 -12.23 24.35
CA GLY A 515 10.74 -12.82 23.06
C GLY A 515 9.60 -13.84 23.15
N GLY A 516 9.25 -14.31 24.35
CA GLY A 516 8.19 -15.29 24.56
C GLY A 516 8.42 -16.56 23.73
N LEU A 517 7.43 -16.98 22.94
CA LEU A 517 7.57 -18.15 22.06
C LEU A 517 8.64 -17.96 20.97
N MET A 518 9.05 -16.73 20.64
CA MET A 518 10.14 -16.52 19.68
C MET A 518 11.49 -16.94 20.25
N GLU A 519 11.69 -16.84 21.57
CA GLU A 519 12.90 -17.32 22.25
C GLU A 519 12.76 -18.81 22.59
N ASN A 520 11.64 -19.19 23.22
CA ASN A 520 11.50 -20.51 23.86
C ASN A 520 10.83 -21.58 22.96
N GLY A 521 10.05 -21.16 21.96
CA GLY A 521 9.25 -22.08 21.14
C GLY A 521 9.72 -22.20 19.68
N VAL A 522 10.36 -21.17 19.13
CA VAL A 522 10.90 -21.21 17.77
C VAL A 522 12.36 -21.67 17.85
N PRO A 523 12.81 -22.69 17.12
CA PRO A 523 14.21 -23.11 17.16
C PRO A 523 15.19 -22.09 16.54
N SER A 524 16.45 -22.10 17.01
CA SER A 524 17.50 -21.19 16.51
C SER A 524 17.85 -21.42 15.03
N PHE A 525 17.69 -22.65 14.52
CA PHE A 525 17.93 -22.95 13.10
C PHE A 525 16.90 -22.29 12.16
N LYS A 526 15.83 -21.69 12.73
CA LYS A 526 14.76 -20.98 12.03
C LYS A 526 14.74 -19.49 12.33
N LEU A 527 15.10 -19.08 13.55
CA LEU A 527 15.23 -17.69 13.95
C LEU A 527 16.46 -17.54 14.86
N ASP A 528 17.47 -16.82 14.37
CA ASP A 528 18.61 -16.43 15.20
C ASP A 528 18.16 -15.58 16.40
N LYS A 529 18.48 -16.03 17.61
CA LYS A 529 18.12 -15.39 18.88
C LYS A 529 18.86 -14.08 19.11
N SER A 530 19.97 -13.85 18.40
CA SER A 530 20.69 -12.59 18.44
C SER A 530 19.81 -11.39 18.06
N PHE A 531 18.78 -11.61 17.21
CA PHE A 531 17.81 -10.58 16.85
C PHE A 531 16.97 -10.11 18.04
N LEU A 532 16.58 -11.02 18.94
CA LEU A 532 15.80 -10.68 20.14
C LEU A 532 16.65 -9.87 21.11
N VAL A 533 17.91 -10.25 21.30
CA VAL A 533 18.86 -9.50 22.13
C VAL A 533 19.11 -8.10 21.56
N ARG A 534 19.29 -8.00 20.24
CA ARG A 534 19.46 -6.69 19.57
C ARG A 534 18.21 -5.83 19.72
N ARG A 535 17.02 -6.42 19.56
CA ARG A 535 15.74 -5.73 19.72
C ARG A 535 15.55 -5.23 21.15
N GLN A 536 15.91 -6.03 22.17
CA GLN A 536 15.88 -5.60 23.56
C GLN A 536 16.69 -4.32 23.75
N ARG A 537 17.95 -4.32 23.29
CA ARG A 537 18.85 -3.17 23.41
C ARG A 537 18.30 -1.92 22.74
N LEU A 538 17.67 -2.05 21.57
CA LEU A 538 17.06 -0.90 20.89
C LEU A 538 15.90 -0.32 21.71
N LEU A 539 15.08 -1.16 22.34
CA LEU A 539 13.97 -0.69 23.17
C LEU A 539 14.48 -0.08 24.50
N GLU A 540 15.53 -0.64 25.09
CA GLU A 540 16.22 -0.08 26.26
C GLU A 540 16.84 1.29 25.95
N GLN A 541 17.48 1.44 24.79
CA GLN A 541 17.97 2.73 24.28
C GLN A 541 16.84 3.74 24.05
N GLN A 542 15.64 3.26 23.75
CA GLN A 542 14.41 4.05 23.69
C GLN A 542 13.75 4.17 25.08
N GLY A 543 14.44 3.85 26.18
CA GLY A 543 14.00 4.01 27.57
C GLY A 543 12.91 3.07 28.06
N VAL A 544 12.71 1.92 27.40
CA VAL A 544 11.87 0.83 27.94
C VAL A 544 12.68 0.06 28.99
N VAL A 545 12.09 -0.22 30.15
CA VAL A 545 12.72 -0.99 31.22
C VAL A 545 12.19 -2.43 31.21
N PHE A 546 13.07 -3.43 31.29
CA PHE A 546 12.68 -4.84 31.33
C PHE A 546 12.93 -5.46 32.70
N HIS A 547 11.89 -6.07 33.26
CA HIS A 547 11.89 -6.89 34.48
C HIS A 547 11.64 -8.35 34.09
N VAL A 548 12.73 -9.10 33.88
CA VAL A 548 12.70 -10.51 33.47
C VAL A 548 12.83 -11.46 34.66
N GLY A 549 12.30 -12.68 34.54
CA GLY A 549 12.28 -13.66 35.62
C GLY A 549 11.19 -13.41 36.68
N GLU A 550 10.23 -12.52 36.42
CA GLU A 550 9.17 -12.15 37.35
C GLU A 550 7.79 -12.57 36.82
N GLU A 551 7.13 -13.51 37.50
CA GLU A 551 5.75 -13.89 37.17
C GLU A 551 4.75 -12.97 37.87
N ILE A 552 3.85 -12.37 37.07
CA ILE A 552 2.85 -11.42 37.57
C ILE A 552 1.56 -12.16 37.90
N ALA A 553 1.37 -12.44 39.19
CA ALA A 553 0.14 -12.97 39.77
C ALA A 553 -0.82 -11.86 40.24
N GLU A 554 -1.96 -12.25 40.84
CA GLU A 554 -3.03 -11.34 41.29
C GLU A 554 -2.52 -10.19 42.17
N GLY A 555 -1.76 -10.49 43.21
CA GLY A 555 -1.27 -9.47 44.15
C GLY A 555 -0.35 -8.44 43.51
N LYS A 556 0.60 -8.89 42.66
CA LYS A 556 1.51 -7.97 41.96
C LYS A 556 0.77 -7.14 40.91
N LEU A 557 -0.19 -7.71 40.19
CA LEU A 557 -1.01 -6.94 39.24
C LEU A 557 -1.79 -5.82 39.95
N GLN A 558 -2.33 -6.08 41.15
CA GLN A 558 -3.01 -5.06 41.95
C GLN A 558 -2.05 -3.93 42.37
N GLN A 559 -0.80 -4.24 42.73
CA GLN A 559 0.22 -3.22 43.02
C GLN A 559 0.56 -2.39 41.77
N LEU A 560 0.65 -3.02 40.60
CA LEU A 560 0.89 -2.31 39.34
C LEU A 560 -0.29 -1.38 38.99
N LEU A 561 -1.53 -1.76 39.30
CA LEU A 561 -2.70 -0.89 39.11
C LEU A 561 -2.69 0.36 40.00
N LEU A 562 -1.95 0.36 41.11
CA LEU A 562 -1.79 1.54 41.97
C LEU A 562 -0.68 2.47 41.46
N SER A 563 0.36 1.92 40.85
CA SER A 563 1.56 2.65 40.41
C SER A 563 1.53 3.10 38.94
N HIS A 564 0.69 2.49 38.11
CA HIS A 564 0.64 2.73 36.66
C HIS A 564 -0.73 3.28 36.21
N ASP A 565 -0.71 4.14 35.19
CA ASP A 565 -1.91 4.69 34.56
C ASP A 565 -2.69 3.64 33.75
N ALA A 566 -1.98 2.69 33.14
CA ALA A 566 -2.57 1.58 32.39
C ALA A 566 -1.69 0.33 32.41
N ILE A 567 -2.31 -0.82 32.16
CA ILE A 567 -1.64 -2.12 32.06
C ILE A 567 -2.02 -2.79 30.74
N PHE A 568 -1.04 -3.36 30.05
CA PHE A 568 -1.22 -4.21 28.88
C PHE A 568 -0.89 -5.68 29.21
N LEU A 569 -1.78 -6.61 28.85
CA LEU A 569 -1.60 -8.05 29.01
C LEU A 569 -1.29 -8.70 27.65
N GLY A 570 -0.05 -9.15 27.49
CA GLY A 570 0.48 -9.84 26.29
C GLY A 570 0.99 -11.25 26.60
N THR A 571 0.28 -12.01 27.43
CA THR A 571 0.75 -13.27 28.03
C THR A 571 0.71 -14.50 27.11
N GLY A 572 0.13 -14.37 25.90
CA GLY A 572 0.11 -15.43 24.88
C GLY A 572 -0.81 -16.63 25.19
N ALA A 573 -0.73 -17.67 24.35
CA ALA A 573 -1.45 -18.93 24.49
C ALA A 573 -0.48 -20.06 24.87
N GLN A 574 -0.40 -20.40 26.15
CA GLN A 574 0.68 -21.25 26.69
C GLN A 574 0.27 -22.70 26.95
N PHE A 575 -1.02 -23.03 26.93
CA PHE A 575 -1.48 -24.35 27.32
C PHE A 575 -1.54 -25.27 26.10
N PRO A 576 -0.93 -26.47 26.12
CA PRO A 576 -1.07 -27.43 25.04
C PRO A 576 -2.53 -27.89 24.93
N ARG A 577 -2.98 -28.13 23.69
CA ARG A 577 -4.26 -28.79 23.45
C ARG A 577 -4.12 -30.26 23.84
N ASP A 578 -5.04 -30.71 24.68
CA ASP A 578 -5.08 -32.10 25.13
C ASP A 578 -5.82 -32.98 24.10
N PRO A 579 -5.16 -33.96 23.47
CA PRO A 579 -5.82 -34.88 22.56
C PRO A 579 -6.67 -35.94 23.28
N LYS A 580 -6.57 -36.05 24.61
CA LYS A 580 -7.27 -37.06 25.43
C LYS A 580 -7.00 -38.49 24.97
N LEU A 581 -5.75 -38.79 24.61
CA LEU A 581 -5.36 -40.13 24.17
C LEU A 581 -5.11 -41.04 25.37
N PRO A 582 -5.60 -42.28 25.37
CA PRO A 582 -5.16 -43.30 26.32
C PRO A 582 -3.63 -43.46 26.25
N GLY A 583 -2.97 -43.53 27.42
CA GLY A 583 -1.51 -43.70 27.52
C GLY A 583 -0.68 -42.41 27.40
N GLN A 584 -1.31 -41.23 27.30
CA GLN A 584 -0.62 -39.93 27.21
C GLN A 584 0.26 -39.60 28.43
N GLN A 585 0.00 -40.22 29.58
CA GLN A 585 0.76 -40.09 30.82
C GLN A 585 2.04 -40.95 30.87
N LEU A 586 2.27 -41.81 29.89
CA LEU A 586 3.46 -42.68 29.84
C LEU A 586 4.74 -41.85 29.71
N SER A 587 5.82 -42.35 30.30
CA SER A 587 7.15 -41.76 30.10
C SER A 587 7.53 -41.80 28.62
N GLY A 588 8.14 -40.73 28.12
CA GLY A 588 8.48 -40.57 26.70
C GLY A 588 7.45 -39.77 25.89
N VAL A 589 6.29 -39.45 26.44
CA VAL A 589 5.32 -38.53 25.83
C VAL A 589 5.59 -37.09 26.31
N SER A 590 5.59 -36.13 25.40
CA SER A 590 5.75 -34.70 25.72
C SER A 590 4.92 -33.82 24.81
N ASP A 591 4.47 -32.66 25.29
CA ASP A 591 3.92 -31.64 24.41
C ASP A 591 5.02 -30.87 23.67
N ALA A 592 4.66 -30.24 22.55
CA ALA A 592 5.59 -29.51 21.70
C ALA A 592 6.36 -28.40 22.42
N LEU A 593 5.73 -27.64 23.32
CA LEU A 593 6.41 -26.51 23.97
C LEU A 593 7.42 -27.02 25.00
N ALA A 594 7.04 -28.02 25.80
CA ALA A 594 7.97 -28.69 26.72
C ALA A 594 9.17 -29.29 25.96
N TRP A 595 8.90 -29.94 24.82
CA TRP A 595 9.94 -30.50 23.95
C TRP A 595 10.90 -29.44 23.41
N LEU A 596 10.37 -28.33 22.88
CA LEU A 596 11.19 -27.29 22.25
C LEU A 596 12.00 -26.46 23.27
N THR A 597 11.50 -26.31 24.50
CA THR A 597 12.13 -25.47 25.51
C THR A 597 13.24 -26.20 26.28
N ASN A 598 12.98 -27.42 26.77
CA ASN A 598 13.80 -28.04 27.83
C ASN A 598 14.14 -29.52 27.58
N SER A 599 14.07 -30.02 26.35
CA SER A 599 14.40 -31.42 26.07
C SER A 599 15.90 -31.69 26.16
N GLN A 600 16.27 -32.85 26.68
CA GLN A 600 17.63 -33.39 26.60
C GLN A 600 17.90 -34.02 25.21
N PRO A 601 19.16 -34.25 24.83
CA PRO A 601 19.49 -35.11 23.69
C PRO A 601 18.78 -36.48 23.80
N ILE A 602 18.43 -37.05 22.66
CA ILE A 602 17.79 -38.36 22.55
C ILE A 602 18.69 -39.26 21.73
N GLU A 603 19.25 -40.30 22.34
CA GLU A 603 20.16 -41.21 21.66
C GLU A 603 19.39 -42.38 21.04
N ASN A 604 19.42 -42.48 19.70
CA ASN A 604 18.91 -43.61 18.92
C ASN A 604 17.41 -43.93 19.11
N GLN A 605 16.61 -42.98 19.60
CA GLN A 605 15.17 -43.16 19.80
C GLN A 605 14.37 -42.95 18.50
N ARG A 606 13.32 -43.74 18.32
CA ARG A 606 12.32 -43.58 17.25
C ARG A 606 11.24 -42.59 17.71
N VAL A 607 11.15 -41.47 17.02
CA VAL A 607 10.31 -40.34 17.43
C VAL A 607 9.10 -40.21 16.52
N ILE A 608 7.90 -40.14 17.12
CA ILE A 608 6.67 -39.79 16.42
C ILE A 608 6.19 -38.40 16.85
N VAL A 609 6.02 -37.50 15.89
CA VAL A 609 5.47 -36.16 16.09
C VAL A 609 4.03 -36.14 15.61
N LEU A 610 3.09 -35.83 16.48
CA LEU A 610 1.66 -35.73 16.16
C LEU A 610 1.30 -34.29 15.77
N GLY A 611 0.99 -34.04 14.50
CA GLY A 611 0.59 -32.72 14.03
C GLY A 611 0.95 -32.44 12.57
N GLY A 612 0.53 -31.28 12.07
CA GLY A 612 0.79 -30.88 10.67
C GLY A 612 0.94 -29.37 10.49
N GLY A 613 1.36 -28.66 11.53
CA GLY A 613 1.70 -27.24 11.48
C GLY A 613 3.20 -26.99 11.57
N ASP A 614 3.61 -25.72 11.52
CA ASP A 614 5.02 -25.35 11.62
C ASP A 614 5.66 -25.82 12.94
N SER A 615 4.92 -25.82 14.06
CA SER A 615 5.42 -26.36 15.33
C SER A 615 5.74 -27.85 15.27
N ALA A 616 5.02 -28.63 14.46
CA ALA A 616 5.34 -30.05 14.26
C ALA A 616 6.64 -30.21 13.46
N MET A 617 6.86 -29.35 12.45
CA MET A 617 8.12 -29.33 11.71
C MET A 617 9.29 -28.93 12.61
N ASP A 618 9.09 -27.91 13.44
CA ASP A 618 10.09 -27.45 14.41
C ASP A 618 10.44 -28.56 15.41
N CYS A 619 9.45 -29.32 15.90
CA CYS A 619 9.67 -30.48 16.78
C CYS A 619 10.44 -31.61 16.07
N ALA A 620 10.03 -31.98 14.85
CA ALA A 620 10.64 -33.06 14.08
C ALA A 620 12.11 -32.75 13.74
N ARG A 621 12.37 -31.54 13.25
CA ARG A 621 13.73 -31.08 12.89
C ARG A 621 14.63 -30.91 14.12
N THR A 622 14.03 -30.59 15.27
CA THR A 622 14.72 -30.61 16.58
C THR A 622 15.06 -32.03 17.01
N ALA A 623 14.18 -33.02 16.79
CA ALA A 623 14.46 -34.42 17.10
C ALA A 623 15.64 -34.98 16.31
N ILE A 624 15.73 -34.66 15.01
CA ILE A 624 16.90 -35.02 14.18
C ILE A 624 18.21 -34.48 14.79
N ARG A 625 18.24 -33.19 15.13
CA ARG A 625 19.42 -32.53 15.72
C ARG A 625 19.79 -33.06 17.10
N LYS A 626 18.84 -33.68 17.81
CA LYS A 626 19.05 -34.25 19.14
C LYS A 626 19.48 -35.73 19.11
N GLY A 627 19.63 -36.35 17.93
CA GLY A 627 20.15 -37.71 17.79
C GLY A 627 19.11 -38.81 17.58
N ALA A 628 17.86 -38.45 17.21
CA ALA A 628 16.83 -39.44 16.89
C ALA A 628 17.30 -40.40 15.78
N SER A 629 17.01 -41.70 15.92
CA SER A 629 17.30 -42.70 14.89
C SER A 629 16.34 -42.60 13.72
N THR A 630 15.05 -42.41 14.02
CA THR A 630 14.00 -42.12 13.04
C THR A 630 13.08 -41.04 13.56
N VAL A 631 12.57 -40.20 12.65
CA VAL A 631 11.59 -39.16 12.97
C VAL A 631 10.46 -39.23 11.97
N THR A 632 9.25 -39.45 12.48
CA THR A 632 8.04 -39.54 11.67
C THR A 632 7.03 -38.50 12.13
N VAL A 633 6.53 -37.69 11.21
CA VAL A 633 5.40 -36.80 11.45
C VAL A 633 4.12 -37.51 11.02
N ALA A 634 3.21 -37.72 11.96
CA ALA A 634 1.88 -38.27 11.69
C ALA A 634 0.84 -37.15 11.66
N TYR A 635 0.13 -37.05 10.55
CA TYR A 635 -0.92 -36.08 10.29
C TYR A 635 -2.24 -36.77 9.96
N ARG A 636 -3.32 -36.31 10.61
CA ARG A 636 -4.65 -36.93 10.54
C ARG A 636 -5.39 -36.75 9.21
N ASP A 637 -4.85 -35.95 8.31
CA ASP A 637 -5.52 -35.51 7.08
C ASP A 637 -4.53 -35.66 5.91
N THR A 638 -4.99 -35.32 4.72
CA THR A 638 -4.23 -35.34 3.47
C THR A 638 -3.03 -34.39 3.50
N GLU A 639 -2.08 -34.66 2.61
CA GLU A 639 -0.90 -33.83 2.40
C GLU A 639 -1.26 -32.38 2.03
N GLN A 640 -2.30 -32.20 1.21
CA GLN A 640 -2.77 -30.89 0.73
C GLN A 640 -3.41 -30.06 1.85
N ALA A 641 -4.00 -30.72 2.85
CA ALA A 641 -4.61 -30.07 4.00
C ALA A 641 -3.60 -29.67 5.09
N MET A 642 -2.31 -30.04 4.94
CA MET A 642 -1.27 -29.72 5.91
C MET A 642 -1.09 -28.21 6.03
N ARG A 643 -1.00 -27.72 7.28
CA ARG A 643 -0.90 -26.28 7.59
C ARG A 643 0.52 -25.75 7.61
N ALA A 644 1.51 -26.64 7.70
CA ALA A 644 2.91 -26.29 7.68
C ALA A 644 3.28 -25.55 6.38
N SER A 645 4.17 -24.57 6.50
CA SER A 645 4.76 -23.86 5.38
C SER A 645 5.41 -24.84 4.42
N PRO A 646 5.22 -24.69 3.09
CA PRO A 646 5.89 -25.55 2.11
C PRO A 646 7.41 -25.57 2.26
N LYS A 647 8.02 -24.44 2.64
CA LYS A 647 9.47 -24.32 2.88
C LYS A 647 9.91 -25.16 4.08
N GLU A 648 9.14 -25.14 5.18
CA GLU A 648 9.47 -25.88 6.41
C GLU A 648 9.28 -27.38 6.22
N LYS A 649 8.21 -27.77 5.54
CA LYS A 649 7.96 -29.16 5.19
C LYS A 649 9.07 -29.72 4.30
N LYS A 650 9.45 -28.99 3.24
CA LYS A 650 10.55 -29.38 2.35
C LYS A 650 11.86 -29.51 3.12
N ALA A 651 12.18 -28.56 4.00
CA ALA A 651 13.38 -28.62 4.83
C ALA A 651 13.39 -29.85 5.77
N ALA A 652 12.24 -30.20 6.36
CA ALA A 652 12.09 -31.40 7.18
C ALA A 652 12.25 -32.69 6.36
N GLN A 653 11.65 -32.78 5.17
CA GLN A 653 11.80 -33.92 4.26
C GLN A 653 13.25 -34.12 3.83
N GLU A 654 13.94 -33.05 3.41
CA GLU A 654 15.36 -33.06 3.08
C GLU A 654 16.23 -33.48 4.28
N GLU A 655 15.81 -33.13 5.50
CA GLU A 655 16.47 -33.56 6.74
C GLU A 655 16.14 -35.02 7.14
N GLY A 656 15.37 -35.76 6.33
CA GLY A 656 15.07 -37.18 6.55
C GLY A 656 13.86 -37.46 7.44
N VAL A 657 12.98 -36.47 7.65
CA VAL A 657 11.71 -36.69 8.35
C VAL A 657 10.75 -37.44 7.43
N ALA A 658 10.22 -38.57 7.91
CA ALA A 658 9.17 -39.31 7.25
C ALA A 658 7.78 -38.71 7.56
N PHE A 659 6.83 -38.84 6.64
CA PHE A 659 5.48 -38.30 6.78
C PHE A 659 4.44 -39.40 6.61
N LEU A 660 3.50 -39.46 7.55
CA LEU A 660 2.32 -40.32 7.49
C LEU A 660 1.09 -39.42 7.44
N PHE A 661 0.35 -39.49 6.33
CA PHE A 661 -0.88 -38.73 6.10
C PHE A 661 -2.10 -39.60 6.32
N GLU A 662 -3.23 -39.00 6.67
CA GLU A 662 -4.47 -39.73 6.96
C GLU A 662 -4.34 -40.73 8.12
N HIS A 663 -3.42 -40.46 9.06
CA HIS A 663 -3.21 -41.29 10.25
C HIS A 663 -3.70 -40.55 11.50
N LYS A 664 -4.82 -41.02 12.07
CA LYS A 664 -5.41 -40.43 13.28
C LYS A 664 -4.99 -41.23 14.52
N PRO A 665 -4.34 -40.62 15.52
CA PRO A 665 -3.91 -41.36 16.71
C PRO A 665 -5.12 -41.84 17.53
N VAL A 666 -5.06 -43.08 18.01
CA VAL A 666 -6.11 -43.74 18.79
C VAL A 666 -5.68 -43.95 20.24
N ALA A 667 -4.52 -44.60 20.46
CA ALA A 667 -4.02 -44.90 21.79
C ALA A 667 -2.49 -45.02 21.78
N ILE A 668 -1.84 -44.57 22.85
CA ILE A 668 -0.41 -44.72 23.09
C ILE A 668 -0.20 -46.00 23.89
N GLN A 669 0.70 -46.86 23.42
CA GLN A 669 0.97 -48.19 23.97
C GLN A 669 2.25 -48.18 24.81
N GLY A 670 2.25 -48.96 25.89
CA GLY A 670 3.43 -49.18 26.73
C GLY A 670 3.10 -49.44 28.19
N GLU A 671 4.09 -49.99 28.91
CA GLU A 671 4.05 -50.22 30.35
C GLU A 671 5.09 -49.33 31.02
N GLY A 672 4.65 -48.27 31.72
CA GLY A 672 5.52 -47.28 32.34
C GLY A 672 6.20 -46.29 31.36
N ALA A 673 6.67 -46.78 30.20
CA ALA A 673 7.24 -45.99 29.12
C ALA A 673 6.57 -46.34 27.78
N VAL A 674 6.57 -45.38 26.86
CA VAL A 674 6.02 -45.58 25.51
C VAL A 674 6.83 -46.60 24.71
N THR A 675 6.14 -47.53 24.05
CA THR A 675 6.74 -48.52 23.13
C THR A 675 6.13 -48.45 21.74
N GLY A 676 4.99 -47.76 21.59
CA GLY A 676 4.31 -47.58 20.32
C GLY A 676 3.08 -46.69 20.40
N ILE A 677 2.47 -46.43 19.25
CA ILE A 677 1.19 -45.71 19.14
C ILE A 677 0.34 -46.37 18.05
N SER A 678 -0.94 -46.56 18.36
CA SER A 678 -1.94 -47.06 17.44
C SER A 678 -2.58 -45.89 16.68
N PHE A 679 -2.66 -46.02 15.36
CA PHE A 679 -3.37 -45.11 14.47
C PHE A 679 -4.57 -45.80 13.84
N ASP A 680 -5.63 -45.04 13.61
CA ASP A 680 -6.68 -45.36 12.65
C ASP A 680 -6.23 -44.78 11.30
N ALA A 681 -5.95 -45.68 10.35
CA ALA A 681 -5.51 -45.38 9.01
C ALA A 681 -6.39 -46.16 8.03
N HIS A 682 -7.18 -45.45 7.21
CA HIS A 682 -8.04 -46.05 6.19
C HIS A 682 -8.98 -47.16 6.71
N CYS A 683 -9.56 -46.94 7.90
CA CYS A 683 -10.42 -47.89 8.62
C CYS A 683 -9.71 -49.14 9.17
N GLU A 684 -8.37 -49.16 9.17
CA GLU A 684 -7.56 -50.20 9.81
C GLU A 684 -6.78 -49.61 10.99
N THR A 685 -6.64 -50.40 12.06
CA THR A 685 -5.80 -50.00 13.21
C THR A 685 -4.37 -50.48 12.98
N VAL A 686 -3.45 -49.53 12.82
CA VAL A 686 -2.02 -49.79 12.61
C VAL A 686 -1.23 -49.40 13.85
N LEU A 687 -0.44 -50.33 14.39
CA LEU A 687 0.48 -50.06 15.50
C LEU A 687 1.87 -49.71 14.95
N LEU A 688 2.38 -48.53 15.30
CA LEU A 688 3.73 -48.12 14.96
C LEU A 688 4.61 -48.08 16.22
N PRO A 689 5.77 -48.76 16.22
CA PRO A 689 6.64 -48.77 17.38
C PRO A 689 7.42 -47.46 17.48
N CYS A 690 7.52 -46.91 18.69
CA CYS A 690 8.23 -45.67 18.95
C CYS A 690 8.65 -45.56 20.42
N ASP A 691 9.70 -44.78 20.68
CA ASP A 691 10.28 -44.62 22.02
C ASP A 691 10.03 -43.20 22.57
N LYS A 692 9.54 -42.29 21.71
CA LYS A 692 9.19 -40.92 22.05
C LYS A 692 7.99 -40.43 21.23
N ILE A 693 7.07 -39.74 21.88
CA ILE A 693 5.94 -39.06 21.23
C ILE A 693 5.96 -37.58 21.57
N ILE A 694 5.84 -36.74 20.54
CA ILE A 694 5.74 -35.28 20.69
C ILE A 694 4.38 -34.81 20.17
N ILE A 695 3.57 -34.25 21.06
CA ILE A 695 2.21 -33.79 20.76
C ILE A 695 2.27 -32.32 20.30
N ALA A 696 2.13 -32.09 18.98
CA ALA A 696 2.22 -30.79 18.33
C ALA A 696 0.90 -30.37 17.65
N ILE A 697 -0.23 -30.54 18.35
CA ILE A 697 -1.58 -30.29 17.83
C ILE A 697 -2.14 -28.89 18.17
N GLY A 698 -1.24 -27.98 18.58
CA GLY A 698 -1.55 -26.59 18.88
C GLY A 698 -1.84 -26.32 20.36
N GLN A 699 -2.03 -25.04 20.67
CA GLN A 699 -2.26 -24.53 22.01
C GLN A 699 -3.71 -24.05 22.18
N VAL A 700 -4.07 -23.75 23.42
CA VAL A 700 -5.35 -23.15 23.81
C VAL A 700 -5.11 -22.04 24.84
N ASN A 701 -6.06 -21.12 24.93
CA ASN A 701 -6.05 -20.12 25.97
C ASN A 701 -6.72 -20.64 27.22
N ARG A 702 -6.19 -20.25 28.38
CA ARG A 702 -6.89 -20.34 29.66
C ARG A 702 -6.64 -19.04 30.39
N THR A 703 -7.62 -18.14 30.30
CA THR A 703 -7.60 -16.88 31.06
C THR A 703 -7.70 -17.21 32.55
N PRO A 704 -6.75 -16.77 33.40
CA PRO A 704 -6.81 -17.03 34.83
C PRO A 704 -8.12 -16.54 35.48
N ASP A 705 -8.71 -17.36 36.35
CA ASP A 705 -10.01 -17.06 36.96
C ASP A 705 -10.00 -15.80 37.83
N TRP A 706 -8.87 -15.48 38.46
CA TRP A 706 -8.73 -14.28 39.28
C TRP A 706 -8.87 -12.97 38.48
N LEU A 707 -8.60 -12.98 37.17
CA LEU A 707 -8.83 -11.80 36.32
C LEU A 707 -10.32 -11.47 36.17
N LYS A 708 -11.22 -12.44 36.38
CA LYS A 708 -12.67 -12.19 36.38
C LYS A 708 -13.08 -11.22 37.49
N ARG A 709 -12.40 -11.26 38.64
CA ARG A 709 -12.63 -10.34 39.77
C ARG A 709 -12.30 -8.89 39.42
N LEU A 710 -11.43 -8.68 38.42
CA LEU A 710 -11.09 -7.37 37.86
C LEU A 710 -11.99 -6.99 36.68
N GLY A 711 -13.05 -7.75 36.38
CA GLY A 711 -13.96 -7.48 35.26
C GLY A 711 -13.43 -7.95 33.90
N ILE A 712 -12.37 -8.75 33.85
CA ILE A 712 -11.82 -9.28 32.61
C ILE A 712 -12.44 -10.64 32.32
N ALA A 713 -13.40 -10.66 31.40
CA ALA A 713 -14.09 -11.87 30.99
C ALA A 713 -13.23 -12.73 30.05
N ALA A 714 -13.48 -14.04 30.06
CA ALA A 714 -12.99 -14.97 29.05
C ALA A 714 -14.07 -15.23 28.00
N THR A 715 -13.66 -15.38 26.74
CA THR A 715 -14.51 -15.88 25.65
C THR A 715 -14.77 -17.38 25.81
N GLU A 716 -15.70 -17.92 25.01
CA GLU A 716 -15.97 -19.38 24.97
C GLU A 716 -14.73 -20.23 24.67
N LYS A 717 -13.73 -19.65 23.98
CA LYS A 717 -12.46 -20.31 23.65
C LYS A 717 -11.38 -20.14 24.74
N GLY A 718 -11.72 -19.55 25.88
CA GLY A 718 -10.82 -19.31 27.01
C GLY A 718 -9.87 -18.11 26.83
N ALA A 719 -9.95 -17.39 25.70
CA ALA A 719 -9.15 -16.17 25.43
C ALA A 719 -9.75 -14.95 26.14
N MET A 720 -8.95 -13.95 26.47
CA MET A 720 -9.41 -12.71 27.10
C MET A 720 -10.31 -11.93 26.14
N ALA A 721 -11.49 -11.51 26.62
CA ALA A 721 -12.42 -10.72 25.84
C ALA A 721 -11.93 -9.26 25.74
N VAL A 722 -11.82 -8.75 24.52
CA VAL A 722 -11.39 -7.37 24.23
C VAL A 722 -12.20 -6.73 23.10
N ASP A 723 -12.26 -5.40 23.11
CA ASP A 723 -12.77 -4.62 21.97
C ASP A 723 -11.75 -4.53 20.81
N LYS A 724 -12.10 -3.80 19.74
CA LYS A 724 -11.23 -3.62 18.55
C LYS A 724 -9.91 -2.91 18.86
N LEU A 725 -9.81 -2.18 19.96
CA LEU A 725 -8.64 -1.44 20.42
C LEU A 725 -7.98 -2.12 21.63
N GLY A 726 -8.31 -3.39 21.90
CA GLY A 726 -7.68 -4.17 22.96
C GLY A 726 -8.15 -3.84 24.37
N ARG A 727 -9.24 -3.07 24.55
CA ARG A 727 -9.80 -2.77 25.89
C ARG A 727 -10.43 -4.01 26.48
N THR A 728 -10.12 -4.31 27.74
CA THR A 728 -10.84 -5.32 28.51
C THR A 728 -12.09 -4.70 29.18
N GLY A 729 -12.80 -5.47 30.01
CA GLY A 729 -13.87 -4.91 30.84
C GLY A 729 -13.37 -3.98 31.96
N HIS A 730 -12.07 -3.99 32.27
CA HIS A 730 -11.48 -3.06 33.21
C HIS A 730 -10.99 -1.78 32.50
N PRO A 731 -11.30 -0.57 33.03
CA PRO A 731 -11.04 0.71 32.33
C PRO A 731 -9.55 1.03 32.12
N ARG A 732 -8.65 0.40 32.89
CA ARG A 732 -7.19 0.60 32.82
C ARG A 732 -6.40 -0.63 32.35
N ILE A 733 -7.08 -1.73 31.98
CA ILE A 733 -6.39 -2.95 31.53
C ILE A 733 -6.76 -3.24 30.08
N TYR A 734 -5.72 -3.46 29.28
CA TYR A 734 -5.77 -3.77 27.86
C TYR A 734 -5.13 -5.14 27.63
N ALA A 735 -5.47 -5.81 26.55
CA ALA A 735 -4.84 -7.06 26.17
C ALA A 735 -4.68 -7.18 24.66
N GLY A 736 -3.69 -7.96 24.23
CA GLY A 736 -3.43 -8.18 22.82
C GLY A 736 -2.40 -9.28 22.58
N GLY A 737 -2.52 -9.92 21.42
CA GLY A 737 -1.71 -11.09 21.05
C GLY A 737 -2.49 -12.39 21.24
N ASP A 738 -1.78 -13.49 21.34
CA ASP A 738 -2.39 -14.83 21.31
C ASP A 738 -3.31 -15.10 22.51
N ASN A 739 -3.15 -14.36 23.63
CA ASN A 739 -4.08 -14.41 24.77
C ASN A 739 -5.48 -13.85 24.46
N THR A 740 -5.65 -13.13 23.34
CA THR A 740 -6.93 -12.56 22.88
C THR A 740 -7.43 -13.21 21.59
N LEU A 741 -6.53 -13.49 20.64
CA LEU A 741 -6.88 -14.01 19.31
C LEU A 741 -6.89 -15.54 19.23
N GLY A 742 -6.32 -16.22 20.22
CA GLY A 742 -5.87 -17.60 20.09
C GLY A 742 -4.45 -17.71 19.52
N PRO A 743 -3.87 -18.92 19.52
CA PRO A 743 -2.56 -19.17 18.92
C PRO A 743 -2.58 -18.77 17.45
N ALA A 744 -1.72 -17.81 17.08
CA ALA A 744 -1.75 -17.17 15.77
C ALA A 744 -0.34 -16.95 15.22
N LEU A 745 -0.16 -15.92 14.38
CA LEU A 745 1.12 -15.57 13.77
C LEU A 745 1.79 -14.44 14.56
N VAL A 746 3.12 -14.38 14.53
CA VAL A 746 3.90 -13.26 15.12
C VAL A 746 3.37 -11.90 14.63
N VAL A 747 3.13 -11.76 13.32
CA VAL A 747 2.62 -10.52 12.72
C VAL A 747 1.22 -10.13 13.23
N THR A 748 0.36 -11.11 13.55
CA THR A 748 -0.96 -10.80 14.12
C THR A 748 -0.85 -10.36 15.58
N ALA A 749 0.12 -10.89 16.33
CA ALA A 749 0.42 -10.44 17.68
C ALA A 749 1.01 -9.01 17.68
N VAL A 750 1.92 -8.69 16.75
CA VAL A 750 2.39 -7.31 16.53
C VAL A 750 1.22 -6.38 16.23
N ALA A 751 0.33 -6.77 15.31
CA ALA A 751 -0.83 -5.95 14.96
C ALA A 751 -1.77 -5.73 16.16
N ALA A 752 -1.96 -6.74 17.02
CA ALA A 752 -2.75 -6.62 18.24
C ALA A 752 -2.09 -5.70 19.27
N GLY A 753 -0.77 -5.79 19.45
CA GLY A 753 0.01 -4.88 20.30
C GLY A 753 -0.12 -3.41 19.86
N ARG A 754 -0.03 -3.14 18.55
CA ARG A 754 -0.23 -1.78 17.99
C ARG A 754 -1.64 -1.24 18.28
N ARG A 755 -2.67 -2.07 18.08
CA ARG A 755 -4.06 -1.69 18.36
C ARG A 755 -4.29 -1.38 19.83
N ALA A 756 -3.73 -2.20 20.73
CA ALA A 756 -3.81 -1.98 22.16
C ALA A 756 -3.09 -0.70 22.60
N ALA A 757 -1.87 -0.46 22.09
CA ALA A 757 -1.17 0.80 22.31
C ALA A 757 -1.99 2.00 21.84
N GLN A 758 -2.60 1.93 20.66
CA GLN A 758 -3.51 2.98 20.18
C GLN A 758 -4.72 3.17 21.11
N GLY A 759 -5.28 2.09 21.66
CA GLY A 759 -6.34 2.12 22.66
C GLY A 759 -5.94 2.89 23.91
N ILE A 760 -4.78 2.55 24.48
CA ILE A 760 -4.19 3.20 25.66
C ILE A 760 -3.95 4.69 25.40
N LEU A 761 -3.27 5.03 24.30
CA LEU A 761 -2.96 6.42 23.96
C LEU A 761 -4.22 7.27 23.79
N LYS A 762 -5.27 6.70 23.19
CA LYS A 762 -6.56 7.37 23.01
C LYS A 762 -7.24 7.66 24.35
N ASP A 763 -7.28 6.68 25.24
CA ASP A 763 -7.99 6.82 26.53
C ASP A 763 -7.23 7.74 27.49
N LEU A 764 -5.90 7.70 27.46
CA LEU A 764 -5.03 8.64 28.20
C LEU A 764 -4.91 10.02 27.53
N ARG A 765 -5.59 10.24 26.40
CA ARG A 765 -5.62 11.49 25.62
C ARG A 765 -4.23 11.99 25.21
N ILE A 766 -3.31 11.08 24.92
CA ILE A 766 -1.94 11.39 24.50
C ILE A 766 -1.96 11.69 23.00
N ARG A 767 -1.57 12.91 22.62
CA ARG A 767 -1.48 13.30 21.21
C ARG A 767 -0.22 12.70 20.60
N THR A 768 -0.39 11.73 19.71
CA THR A 768 0.69 11.32 18.81
C THR A 768 0.86 12.37 17.72
N ARG A 769 2.05 12.94 17.57
CA ARG A 769 2.39 13.64 16.32
C ARG A 769 2.29 12.58 15.22
N ARG A 770 1.38 12.75 14.26
CA ARG A 770 1.45 11.96 13.02
C ARG A 770 2.84 12.23 12.43
N LEU A 771 3.68 11.20 12.37
CA LEU A 771 4.85 11.23 11.50
C LEU A 771 4.33 11.51 10.10
N SER A 772 4.60 12.71 9.61
CA SER A 772 4.15 13.26 8.34
C SER A 772 4.72 12.50 7.16
#